data_AF-A0A537HEA8-F1
#
_entry.id   AF-A0A537HEA8-F1
#
_cell.length_a   1.000
_cell.length_b   1.000
_cell.length_c   1.000
_cell.angle_alpha   90.00
_cell.angle_beta   90.00
_cell.angle_gamma   90.00
#
_symmetry.space_group_name_H-M   'P 1'
#
loop_
_entity.id
_entity.type
_entity.pdbx_description
1 polymer ?
#
loop_
_entity_poly.entity_id
_entity_poly.type
_entity_poly.pdbx_seq_one_letter_code
_entity_poly.pdbx_strand_id
1 'polypeptide(L)'
;MEPPEVYRYFVKIRKNVLADFARKNSLVGLKEGEVGDEFLYQNSYRLNQQYYSSLGEKKAFVVSHGKNMVVLKLVGFGDDVVRYYRLEDFRAHVWIGHHRYPTKGRVWHPGGAHPFVGLHEALVHNGDFANYHSIMEYLAQRNIHPLFLTDTEVSVLLFDLLSRVYKYPLEYLIEALAPTTERDFEMLPEEKKKIYRLIQSTHIHGSPDGPWFFIVARNDVGKNAWQLLGITDTSMLRPQVFAIQEGPLKIGIIASERQAINAVLGKLQEDQKIPSRFADTYWNARGGSFTDGGAFLFTVKDGVDGKELECADKFGKSIDLPRQDWLTSVGSSLSLNTSIAIQLQKGPGTQDPLGFYEYVRPALRDAGFQYVGEILEELKRLAMKARESRQFAIKSLSLLHDRIYDTGRKKRSSLLQLYHEALNDVFSSISLSNYDLYTRLDWKNRSRLIHPGFDEQVLVVDALEFPAEGEESAARFVVDAYTQGWKNILLYNLRGHRFIGSGLGPQTNGLKIDCYGDVGDYVGSGIDGCEITVHGAAQDQAAQILKYGKLVVHGDVGQAFMYAAKGGDVYVLGNAAGRPLINAVGRPRVVINGTCLDYLAESFMAGDPYNGGGFVVVNGLNPSFDGRFVEQEYPYPGSNLFSLASGGAIFIRDPYRKVSSEQLNGGRLAEFTMNDWELILPFLEENEKLFGISVKKDLLTVQERTLDPRQAYRKIEPITLQELA
;
A
#
# COMPACT_ATOMS: atom_id res chain seq x y z
N MET A 1 -2.49 1.95 33.21
CA MET A 1 -2.81 0.58 33.67
C MET A 1 -1.48 -0.14 33.77
N GLU A 2 -1.19 -0.79 34.88
CA GLU A 2 0.06 -1.56 35.02
C GLU A 2 0.00 -2.77 34.07
N PRO A 3 1.05 -3.04 33.27
CA PRO A 3 1.08 -4.22 32.41
C PRO A 3 1.04 -5.50 33.25
N PRO A 4 0.54 -6.62 32.70
CA PRO A 4 0.46 -7.87 33.45
C PRO A 4 1.87 -8.44 33.68
N GLU A 5 2.09 -9.07 34.84
CA GLU A 5 3.28 -9.90 35.03
C GLU A 5 3.20 -11.14 34.11
N VAL A 6 4.26 -11.38 33.33
CA VAL A 6 4.31 -12.51 32.38
C VAL A 6 5.32 -13.55 32.84
N TYR A 7 4.82 -14.74 33.17
CA TYR A 7 5.63 -15.91 33.49
C TYR A 7 5.78 -16.81 32.26
N ARG A 8 7.02 -17.10 31.88
CA ARG A 8 7.34 -17.92 30.70
C ARG A 8 7.76 -19.32 31.13
N TYR A 9 7.14 -20.33 30.53
CA TYR A 9 7.43 -21.73 30.81
C TYR A 9 7.83 -22.45 29.52
N PHE A 10 9.01 -23.08 29.53
CA PHE A 10 9.40 -24.03 28.49
C PHE A 10 9.05 -25.43 28.96
N VAL A 11 8.10 -26.07 28.29
CA VAL A 11 7.50 -27.33 28.76
C VAL A 11 7.73 -28.45 27.77
N LYS A 12 7.86 -29.67 28.30
CA LYS A 12 7.84 -30.91 27.53
C LYS A 12 6.84 -31.87 28.17
N ILE A 13 5.91 -32.38 27.37
CA ILE A 13 4.91 -33.32 27.85
C ILE A 13 5.59 -34.67 28.12
N ARG A 14 5.36 -35.24 29.31
CA ARG A 14 5.90 -36.56 29.66
C ARG A 14 5.23 -37.64 28.81
N LYS A 15 6.01 -38.58 28.26
CA LYS A 15 5.51 -39.61 27.33
C LYS A 15 4.34 -40.42 27.88
N ASN A 16 4.40 -40.82 29.16
CA ASN A 16 3.32 -41.58 29.80
C ASN A 16 2.03 -40.75 29.94
N VAL A 17 2.15 -39.47 30.30
CA VAL A 17 0.99 -38.55 30.39
C VAL A 17 0.36 -38.34 29.02
N LEU A 18 1.18 -38.20 27.97
CA LEU A 18 0.70 -38.04 26.60
C LEU A 18 -0.01 -39.30 26.09
N ALA A 19 0.55 -40.48 26.35
CA ALA A 19 -0.07 -41.76 25.99
C ALA A 19 -1.41 -41.99 26.72
N ASP A 20 -1.48 -41.63 28.00
CA ASP A 20 -2.72 -41.69 28.78
C ASP A 20 -3.78 -40.73 28.23
N PHE A 21 -3.37 -39.50 27.88
CA PHE A 21 -4.26 -38.52 27.25
C PHE A 21 -4.78 -39.02 25.90
N ALA A 22 -3.91 -39.59 25.06
CA ALA A 22 -4.30 -40.14 23.76
C ALA A 22 -5.36 -41.24 23.91
N ARG A 23 -5.17 -42.15 24.87
CA ARG A 23 -6.15 -43.23 25.14
C ARG A 23 -7.48 -42.70 25.65
N LYS A 24 -7.46 -41.76 26.62
CA LYS A 24 -8.69 -41.22 27.22
C LYS A 24 -9.55 -40.41 26.24
N ASN A 25 -8.94 -39.78 25.25
CA ASN A 25 -9.62 -38.92 24.29
C ASN A 25 -9.76 -39.57 22.90
N SER A 26 -9.50 -40.87 22.76
CA SER A 26 -9.58 -41.60 21.50
C SER A 26 -8.70 -41.03 20.36
N LEU A 27 -7.52 -40.50 20.70
CA LEU A 27 -6.56 -39.88 19.77
C LEU A 27 -5.38 -40.80 19.40
N VAL A 28 -5.49 -42.10 19.69
CA VAL A 28 -4.39 -43.07 19.50
C VAL A 28 -3.94 -43.20 18.03
N GLY A 29 -4.81 -42.86 17.08
CA GLY A 29 -4.50 -42.85 15.64
C GLY A 29 -3.72 -41.62 15.14
N LEU A 30 -3.52 -40.60 15.97
CA LEU A 30 -2.78 -39.39 15.61
C LEU A 30 -1.28 -39.54 15.86
N LYS A 31 -0.47 -38.74 15.16
CA LYS A 31 0.98 -38.68 15.41
C LYS A 31 1.24 -38.10 16.80
N GLU A 32 2.32 -38.53 17.46
CA GLU A 32 2.69 -38.05 18.81
C GLU A 32 2.72 -36.51 18.91
N GLY A 33 3.22 -35.84 17.86
CA GLY A 33 3.23 -34.37 17.78
C GLY A 33 1.83 -33.75 17.79
N GLU A 34 0.88 -34.33 17.06
CA GLU A 34 -0.51 -33.87 16.96
C GLU A 34 -1.27 -34.10 18.27
N VAL A 35 -1.04 -35.25 18.93
CA VAL A 35 -1.56 -35.49 20.29
C VAL A 35 -1.00 -34.47 21.27
N GLY A 36 0.30 -34.13 21.14
CA GLY A 36 0.95 -33.11 21.97
C GLY A 36 0.34 -31.72 21.77
N ASP A 37 -0.04 -31.40 20.54
CA ASP A 37 -0.69 -30.15 20.17
C ASP A 37 -2.11 -30.05 20.76
N GLU A 38 -2.90 -31.12 20.66
CA GLU A 38 -4.20 -31.22 21.34
C GLU A 38 -4.08 -31.09 22.86
N PHE A 39 -3.08 -31.76 23.45
CA PHE A 39 -2.83 -31.67 24.88
C PHE A 39 -2.51 -30.23 25.29
N LEU A 40 -1.64 -29.54 24.55
CA LEU A 40 -1.26 -28.16 24.86
C LEU A 40 -2.45 -27.20 24.70
N TYR A 41 -3.19 -27.31 23.61
CA TYR A 41 -4.35 -26.47 23.32
C TYR A 41 -5.41 -26.61 24.42
N GLN A 42 -5.84 -27.85 24.73
CA GLN A 42 -6.89 -28.10 25.73
C GLN A 42 -6.49 -27.65 27.13
N ASN A 43 -5.23 -27.84 27.54
CA ASN A 43 -4.76 -27.34 28.83
C ASN A 43 -4.76 -25.80 28.88
N SER A 44 -4.32 -25.15 27.81
CA SER A 44 -4.32 -23.69 27.74
C SER A 44 -5.73 -23.10 27.79
N TYR A 45 -6.66 -23.72 27.05
CA TYR A 45 -8.06 -23.36 27.07
C TYR A 45 -8.69 -23.54 28.46
N ARG A 46 -8.44 -24.67 29.12
CA ARG A 46 -8.92 -24.92 30.50
C ARG A 46 -8.38 -23.90 31.51
N LEU A 47 -7.11 -23.51 31.39
CA LEU A 47 -6.54 -22.46 32.23
C LEU A 47 -7.26 -21.13 32.02
N ASN A 48 -7.51 -20.73 30.77
CA ASN A 48 -8.27 -19.52 30.47
C ASN A 48 -9.71 -19.60 31.01
N GLN A 49 -10.39 -20.73 30.83
CA GLN A 49 -11.74 -20.91 31.35
C GLN A 49 -11.79 -20.77 32.88
N GLN A 50 -10.81 -21.35 33.59
CA GLN A 50 -10.75 -21.33 35.05
C GLN A 50 -10.36 -19.96 35.63
N TYR A 51 -9.43 -19.24 34.98
CA TYR A 51 -8.81 -18.03 35.56
C TYR A 51 -9.14 -16.72 34.84
N TYR A 52 -9.76 -16.77 33.66
CA TYR A 52 -10.05 -15.59 32.83
C TYR A 52 -11.52 -15.41 32.42
N SER A 53 -12.43 -16.35 32.76
CA SER A 53 -13.84 -16.34 32.31
C SER A 53 -14.43 -14.94 32.11
N SER A 54 -15.00 -14.68 30.92
CA SER A 54 -15.40 -13.35 30.44
C SER A 54 -16.36 -12.60 31.38
N LEU A 55 -17.24 -13.34 32.06
CA LEU A 55 -18.23 -12.85 33.02
C LEU A 55 -17.78 -12.97 34.49
N GLY A 56 -16.57 -13.48 34.74
CA GLY A 56 -16.01 -13.74 36.07
C GLY A 56 -14.91 -12.77 36.48
N GLU A 57 -14.36 -13.01 37.69
CA GLU A 57 -13.17 -12.32 38.18
C GLU A 57 -11.94 -12.79 37.39
N LYS A 58 -11.18 -11.83 36.85
CA LYS A 58 -10.03 -12.10 35.99
C LYS A 58 -8.77 -12.16 36.83
N LYS A 59 -8.19 -13.36 36.92
CA LYS A 59 -7.02 -13.65 37.77
C LYS A 59 -5.76 -13.83 36.95
N ALA A 60 -5.84 -14.62 35.89
CA ALA A 60 -4.73 -14.90 34.99
C ALA A 60 -5.27 -15.41 33.65
N PHE A 61 -4.46 -15.32 32.60
CA PHE A 61 -4.76 -15.90 31.29
C PHE A 61 -3.47 -16.32 30.59
N VAL A 62 -3.60 -17.24 29.64
CA VAL A 62 -2.53 -17.68 28.76
C VAL A 62 -2.37 -16.63 27.67
N VAL A 63 -1.28 -15.87 27.74
CA VAL A 63 -0.94 -14.82 26.76
C VAL A 63 -0.54 -15.42 25.42
N SER A 64 0.22 -16.51 25.46
CA SER A 64 0.78 -17.19 24.29
C SER A 64 0.99 -18.66 24.60
N HIS A 65 0.77 -19.51 23.61
CA HIS A 65 1.13 -20.93 23.61
C HIS A 65 1.55 -21.33 22.19
N GLY A 66 2.32 -22.41 22.05
CA GLY A 66 2.78 -22.89 20.76
C GLY A 66 4.24 -23.31 20.78
N LYS A 67 4.72 -23.79 19.64
CA LYS A 67 6.10 -24.21 19.43
C LYS A 67 6.85 -23.11 18.71
N ASN A 68 8.03 -22.74 19.19
CA ASN A 68 8.95 -21.78 18.56
C ASN A 68 8.29 -20.44 18.17
N MET A 69 7.44 -19.91 19.03
CA MET A 69 6.79 -18.61 18.89
C MET A 69 6.55 -18.00 20.26
N VAL A 70 6.41 -16.68 20.32
CA VAL A 70 6.01 -15.94 21.52
C VAL A 70 5.14 -14.75 21.12
N VAL A 71 4.03 -14.56 21.83
CA VAL A 71 3.18 -13.37 21.72
C VAL A 71 3.20 -12.64 23.05
N LEU A 72 3.44 -11.33 22.98
CA LEU A 72 3.47 -10.42 24.12
C LEU A 72 2.55 -9.25 23.80
N LYS A 73 1.76 -8.85 24.79
CA LYS A 73 0.76 -7.78 24.64
C LYS A 73 0.56 -7.00 25.94
N LEU A 74 0.21 -5.73 25.80
CA LEU A 74 -0.17 -4.85 26.90
C LEU A 74 -1.17 -3.80 26.44
N VAL A 75 -1.63 -2.97 27.37
CA VAL A 75 -2.45 -1.78 27.10
C VAL A 75 -1.53 -0.56 27.11
N GLY A 76 -1.31 0.05 25.94
CA GLY A 76 -0.39 1.18 25.77
C GLY A 76 -0.06 1.42 24.30
N PHE A 77 0.91 2.29 24.03
CA PHE A 77 1.47 2.47 22.69
C PHE A 77 2.34 1.28 22.27
N GLY A 78 2.58 1.13 20.97
CA GLY A 78 3.43 0.04 20.45
C GLY A 78 4.82 0.03 21.09
N ASP A 79 5.43 1.20 21.24
CA ASP A 79 6.73 1.40 21.89
C ASP A 79 6.75 0.92 23.35
N ASP A 80 5.62 1.00 24.06
CA ASP A 80 5.53 0.54 25.44
C ASP A 80 5.74 -0.97 25.52
N VAL A 81 5.22 -1.74 24.55
CA VAL A 81 5.43 -3.20 24.45
C VAL A 81 6.92 -3.50 24.29
N VAL A 82 7.59 -2.78 23.38
CA VAL A 82 9.00 -2.97 23.07
C VAL A 82 9.86 -2.71 24.30
N ARG A 83 9.67 -1.56 24.97
CA ARG A 83 10.46 -1.15 26.14
C ARG A 83 10.17 -2.00 27.37
N TYR A 84 8.89 -2.29 27.64
CA TYR A 84 8.48 -3.05 28.83
C TYR A 84 9.01 -4.48 28.79
N TYR A 85 8.88 -5.15 27.64
CA TYR A 85 9.35 -6.52 27.48
C TYR A 85 10.81 -6.62 26.96
N ARG A 86 11.49 -5.49 26.77
CA ARG A 86 12.88 -5.38 26.32
C ARG A 86 13.14 -6.13 25.01
N LEU A 87 12.34 -5.81 23.99
CA LEU A 87 12.36 -6.50 22.70
C LEU A 87 13.41 -5.96 21.72
N GLU A 88 14.18 -4.94 22.10
CA GLU A 88 15.17 -4.26 21.24
C GLU A 88 16.26 -5.21 20.73
N ASP A 89 16.69 -6.16 21.56
CA ASP A 89 17.70 -7.17 21.22
C ASP A 89 17.11 -8.53 20.84
N PHE A 90 15.78 -8.64 20.77
CA PHE A 90 15.11 -9.89 20.47
C PHE A 90 15.23 -10.19 18.97
N ARG A 91 15.47 -11.46 18.60
CA ARG A 91 15.64 -11.88 17.19
C ARG A 91 14.55 -12.86 16.81
N ALA A 92 13.96 -12.64 15.64
CA ALA A 92 13.01 -13.54 15.02
C ALA A 92 13.13 -13.48 13.48
N HIS A 93 12.73 -14.56 12.82
CA HIS A 93 12.62 -14.60 11.36
C HIS A 93 11.32 -13.95 10.85
N VAL A 94 10.27 -13.99 11.67
CA VAL A 94 8.96 -13.40 11.37
C VAL A 94 8.55 -12.55 12.56
N TRP A 95 8.18 -11.30 12.27
CA TRP A 95 7.62 -10.37 13.23
C TRP A 95 6.17 -10.06 12.86
N ILE A 96 5.33 -9.90 13.88
CA ILE A 96 3.94 -9.47 13.74
C ILE A 96 3.61 -8.50 14.87
N GLY A 97 2.96 -7.39 14.53
CA GLY A 97 2.59 -6.34 15.48
C GLY A 97 1.26 -5.73 15.11
N HIS A 98 0.58 -5.15 16.10
CA HIS A 98 -0.71 -4.49 15.89
C HIS A 98 -0.98 -3.47 16.98
N HIS A 99 -1.45 -2.28 16.58
CA HIS A 99 -1.96 -1.27 17.49
C HIS A 99 -3.48 -1.19 17.33
N ARG A 100 -4.23 -1.53 18.38
CA ARG A 100 -5.71 -1.63 18.33
C ARG A 100 -6.36 -0.37 18.87
N TYR A 101 -7.25 0.24 18.08
CA TYR A 101 -8.16 1.29 18.54
C TYR A 101 -9.55 0.70 18.83
N PRO A 102 -10.01 0.58 20.09
CA PRO A 102 -11.32 0.03 20.40
C PRO A 102 -12.42 1.04 20.07
N THR A 103 -13.24 0.71 19.07
CA THR A 103 -14.44 1.48 18.70
C THR A 103 -15.67 1.12 19.56
N LYS A 104 -15.64 -0.04 20.23
CA LYS A 104 -16.68 -0.54 21.14
C LYS A 104 -16.06 -0.94 22.48
N GLY A 105 -16.60 -0.41 23.58
CA GLY A 105 -16.20 -0.74 24.95
C GLY A 105 -15.00 0.06 25.48
N ARG A 106 -14.78 0.00 26.81
CA ARG A 106 -13.62 0.63 27.45
C ARG A 106 -12.35 -0.18 27.20
N VAL A 107 -11.19 0.48 27.13
CA VAL A 107 -9.89 -0.19 27.28
C VAL A 107 -9.78 -0.63 28.73
N TRP A 108 -9.89 -1.93 29.00
CA TRP A 108 -9.96 -2.39 30.39
C TRP A 108 -9.02 -3.54 30.76
N HIS A 109 -8.38 -4.25 29.80
CA HIS A 109 -7.41 -5.32 30.10
C HIS A 109 -6.59 -5.80 28.87
N PRO A 110 -5.32 -6.22 29.05
CA PRO A 110 -4.43 -6.76 27.99
C PRO A 110 -4.95 -7.98 27.22
N GLY A 111 -5.86 -8.74 27.81
CA GLY A 111 -6.45 -9.94 27.18
C GLY A 111 -7.15 -9.64 25.85
N GLY A 112 -7.75 -8.46 25.71
CA GLY A 112 -8.37 -7.99 24.47
C GLY A 112 -7.42 -7.32 23.48
N ALA A 113 -6.12 -7.21 23.80
CA ALA A 113 -5.10 -6.70 22.86
C ALA A 113 -4.67 -7.82 21.89
N HIS A 114 -4.24 -7.41 20.71
CA HIS A 114 -3.73 -8.29 19.64
C HIS A 114 -2.19 -8.40 19.76
N PRO A 115 -1.55 -9.43 19.19
CA PRO A 115 -2.10 -10.59 18.46
C PRO A 115 -2.90 -11.59 19.32
N PHE A 116 -3.76 -12.38 18.67
CA PHE A 116 -4.39 -13.58 19.26
C PHE A 116 -3.74 -14.86 18.72
N VAL A 117 -3.78 -15.94 19.49
CA VAL A 117 -3.07 -17.20 19.18
C VAL A 117 -4.05 -18.34 18.95
N GLY A 118 -3.82 -19.12 17.88
CA GLY A 118 -4.53 -20.36 17.57
C GLY A 118 -3.89 -21.53 18.31
N LEU A 119 -2.84 -22.12 17.72
CA LEU A 119 -1.85 -22.89 18.48
C LEU A 119 -0.41 -22.64 18.00
N HIS A 120 -0.21 -22.58 16.69
CA HIS A 120 1.08 -22.26 16.06
C HIS A 120 0.99 -20.99 15.20
N GLU A 121 -0.11 -20.26 15.33
CA GLU A 121 -0.49 -19.10 14.56
C GLU A 121 -0.71 -17.92 15.51
N ALA A 122 -0.14 -16.77 15.19
CA ALA A 122 -0.51 -15.49 15.76
C ALA A 122 -1.22 -14.66 14.68
N LEU A 123 -2.43 -14.20 14.95
CA LEU A 123 -3.26 -13.46 14.02
C LEU A 123 -3.51 -12.05 14.56
N VAL A 124 -3.37 -11.06 13.69
CA VAL A 124 -3.86 -9.69 13.89
C VAL A 124 -4.90 -9.38 12.84
N HIS A 125 -5.84 -8.53 13.22
CA HIS A 125 -7.01 -8.17 12.43
C HIS A 125 -7.18 -6.66 12.51
N ASN A 126 -7.16 -6.00 11.36
CA ASN A 126 -7.60 -4.63 11.19
C ASN A 126 -9.01 -4.66 10.62
N GLY A 127 -10.03 -4.34 11.43
CA GLY A 127 -11.42 -4.50 11.02
C GLY A 127 -12.45 -4.63 12.13
N ASP A 128 -13.70 -4.88 11.73
CA ASP A 128 -14.88 -5.15 12.58
C ASP A 128 -15.81 -6.09 11.80
N PHE A 129 -16.17 -7.24 12.36
CA PHE A 129 -17.02 -8.21 11.67
C PHE A 129 -18.48 -7.79 11.69
N ALA A 130 -19.14 -7.90 10.53
CA ALA A 130 -20.59 -7.75 10.43
C ALA A 130 -21.34 -8.98 10.97
N ASN A 131 -20.71 -10.16 10.93
CA ASN A 131 -21.34 -11.45 11.22
C ASN A 131 -20.73 -12.21 12.42
N TYR A 132 -20.11 -11.50 13.38
CA TYR A 132 -19.47 -12.08 14.57
C TYR A 132 -20.28 -13.21 15.25
N HIS A 133 -21.57 -12.99 15.49
CA HIS A 133 -22.43 -13.97 16.16
C HIS A 133 -22.61 -15.27 15.34
N SER A 134 -22.68 -15.17 14.01
CA SER A 134 -22.78 -16.35 13.14
C SER A 134 -21.54 -17.24 13.27
N ILE A 135 -20.35 -16.63 13.30
CA ILE A 135 -19.09 -17.38 13.42
C ILE A 135 -18.95 -17.99 14.82
N MET A 136 -19.41 -17.29 15.86
CA MET A 136 -19.48 -17.83 17.22
C MET A 136 -20.32 -19.11 17.29
N GLU A 137 -21.53 -19.09 16.71
CA GLU A 137 -22.40 -20.28 16.66
C GLU A 137 -21.78 -21.40 15.82
N TYR A 138 -21.12 -21.06 14.71
CA TYR A 138 -20.40 -22.01 13.87
C TYR A 138 -19.27 -22.73 14.64
N LEU A 139 -18.50 -22.00 15.46
CA LEU A 139 -17.48 -22.58 16.34
C LEU A 139 -18.09 -23.38 17.50
N ALA A 140 -19.21 -22.92 18.07
CA ALA A 140 -19.90 -23.59 19.16
C ALA A 140 -20.44 -24.98 18.74
N GLN A 141 -20.91 -25.13 17.50
CA GLN A 141 -21.29 -26.43 16.92
C GLN A 141 -20.11 -27.43 16.88
N ARG A 142 -18.87 -26.94 16.98
CA ARG A 142 -17.64 -27.71 17.02
C ARG A 142 -17.00 -27.73 18.41
N ASN A 143 -17.77 -27.32 19.44
CA ASN A 143 -17.35 -27.27 20.83
C ASN A 143 -16.17 -26.32 21.09
N ILE A 144 -16.05 -25.26 20.29
CA ILE A 144 -15.06 -24.19 20.47
C ILE A 144 -15.80 -22.92 20.90
N HIS A 145 -15.47 -22.39 22.08
CA HIS A 145 -16.13 -21.20 22.62
C HIS A 145 -15.11 -20.09 22.92
N PRO A 146 -15.18 -18.96 22.22
CA PRO A 146 -14.34 -17.79 22.47
C PRO A 146 -14.52 -17.21 23.88
N LEU A 147 -13.42 -16.79 24.50
CA LEU A 147 -13.33 -16.36 25.91
C LEU A 147 -12.99 -14.86 26.07
N PHE A 148 -12.37 -14.24 25.08
CA PHE A 148 -11.93 -12.85 25.09
C PHE A 148 -12.91 -11.90 24.38
N LEU A 149 -13.92 -12.44 23.69
CA LEU A 149 -15.03 -11.70 23.08
C LEU A 149 -14.56 -10.66 22.05
N THR A 150 -13.64 -11.07 21.17
CA THR A 150 -13.17 -10.23 20.07
C THR A 150 -13.27 -10.99 18.75
N ASP A 151 -13.52 -10.26 17.67
CA ASP A 151 -13.56 -10.81 16.30
C ASP A 151 -12.24 -11.51 15.95
N THR A 152 -11.13 -10.99 16.44
CA THR A 152 -9.78 -11.51 16.19
C THR A 152 -9.54 -12.86 16.86
N GLU A 153 -10.07 -13.05 18.07
CA GLU A 153 -10.05 -14.37 18.72
C GLU A 153 -10.85 -15.38 17.91
N VAL A 154 -12.07 -15.02 17.50
CA VAL A 154 -12.92 -15.87 16.67
C VAL A 154 -12.21 -16.24 15.37
N SER A 155 -11.53 -15.28 14.74
CA SER A 155 -10.77 -15.46 13.50
C SER A 155 -9.64 -16.47 13.67
N VAL A 156 -8.83 -16.35 14.72
CA VAL A 156 -7.69 -17.26 14.92
C VAL A 156 -8.13 -18.66 15.31
N LEU A 157 -9.25 -18.79 16.05
CA LEU A 157 -9.85 -20.07 16.38
C LEU A 157 -10.42 -20.77 15.13
N LEU A 158 -11.04 -20.01 14.24
CA LEU A 158 -11.48 -20.52 12.94
C LEU A 158 -10.30 -20.96 12.07
N PHE A 159 -9.23 -20.16 12.02
CA PHE A 159 -8.00 -20.51 11.31
C PHE A 159 -7.40 -21.81 11.84
N ASP A 160 -7.24 -21.92 13.17
CA ASP A 160 -6.70 -23.12 13.83
C ASP A 160 -7.57 -24.36 13.58
N LEU A 161 -8.89 -24.24 13.68
CA LEU A 161 -9.84 -25.30 13.33
C LEU A 161 -9.62 -25.81 11.90
N LEU A 162 -9.61 -24.89 10.92
CA LEU A 162 -9.46 -25.25 9.51
C LEU A 162 -8.06 -25.84 9.22
N SER A 163 -7.02 -25.30 9.85
CA SER A 163 -5.63 -25.72 9.62
C SER A 163 -5.27 -27.01 10.35
N ARG A 164 -5.44 -27.06 11.68
CA ARG A 164 -4.92 -28.12 12.53
C ARG A 164 -5.89 -29.30 12.66
N VAL A 165 -7.18 -29.01 12.80
CA VAL A 165 -8.20 -30.04 13.01
C VAL A 165 -8.70 -30.61 11.68
N TYR A 166 -9.05 -29.75 10.72
CA TYR A 166 -9.55 -30.19 9.41
C TYR A 166 -8.44 -30.44 8.38
N LYS A 167 -7.21 -29.97 8.65
CA LYS A 167 -6.03 -30.21 7.81
C LYS A 167 -6.19 -29.70 6.38
N TYR A 168 -6.90 -28.58 6.22
CA TYR A 168 -7.07 -27.97 4.92
C TYR A 168 -5.71 -27.48 4.39
N PRO A 169 -5.40 -27.73 3.09
CA PRO A 169 -4.37 -26.98 2.39
C PRO A 169 -4.64 -25.48 2.54
N LEU A 170 -3.57 -24.68 2.57
CA LEU A 170 -3.70 -23.25 2.86
C LEU A 170 -4.62 -22.52 1.87
N GLU A 171 -4.58 -22.90 0.59
CA GLU A 171 -5.51 -22.37 -0.44
C GLU A 171 -6.98 -22.54 -0.01
N TYR A 172 -7.36 -23.73 0.46
CA TYR A 172 -8.74 -24.07 0.81
C TYR A 172 -9.15 -23.48 2.15
N LEU A 173 -8.19 -23.33 3.07
CA LEU A 173 -8.40 -22.57 4.29
C LEU A 173 -8.70 -21.10 3.94
N ILE A 174 -7.89 -20.48 3.08
CA ILE A 174 -8.10 -19.11 2.63
C ILE A 174 -9.45 -19.00 1.93
N GLU A 175 -9.83 -19.96 1.08
CA GLU A 175 -11.16 -19.99 0.44
C GLU A 175 -12.31 -20.07 1.45
N ALA A 176 -12.15 -20.83 2.53
CA ALA A 176 -13.16 -20.90 3.58
C ALA A 176 -13.29 -19.59 4.38
N LEU A 177 -12.23 -18.78 4.46
CA LEU A 177 -12.24 -17.48 5.14
C LEU A 177 -12.67 -16.33 4.22
N ALA A 178 -12.10 -16.26 3.02
CA ALA A 178 -12.32 -15.25 2.00
C ALA A 178 -12.83 -15.94 0.72
N PRO A 179 -14.14 -16.27 0.66
CA PRO A 179 -14.70 -17.02 -0.44
C PRO A 179 -14.60 -16.24 -1.75
N THR A 180 -14.17 -16.91 -2.83
CA THR A 180 -14.16 -16.32 -4.17
C THR A 180 -15.59 -16.28 -4.72
N THR A 181 -16.11 -15.10 -5.06
CA THR A 181 -17.53 -14.90 -5.43
C THR A 181 -17.72 -14.44 -6.88
N GLU A 182 -18.96 -14.57 -7.36
CA GLU A 182 -19.44 -13.95 -8.61
C GLU A 182 -18.53 -14.19 -9.83
N ARG A 183 -18.15 -13.13 -10.55
CA ARG A 183 -17.30 -13.19 -11.73
C ARG A 183 -15.98 -13.89 -11.46
N ASP A 184 -15.35 -13.63 -10.31
CA ASP A 184 -14.09 -14.30 -9.96
C ASP A 184 -14.27 -15.80 -9.85
N PHE A 185 -15.36 -16.24 -9.24
CA PHE A 185 -15.67 -17.65 -9.18
C PHE A 185 -15.82 -18.26 -10.57
N GLU A 186 -16.54 -17.60 -11.48
CA GLU A 186 -16.75 -18.12 -12.84
C GLU A 186 -15.48 -18.19 -13.69
N MET A 187 -14.54 -17.27 -13.46
CA MET A 187 -13.24 -17.21 -14.14
C MET A 187 -12.27 -18.30 -13.67
N LEU A 188 -12.54 -19.00 -12.56
CA LEU A 188 -11.71 -20.10 -12.10
C LEU A 188 -11.83 -21.34 -13.00
N PRO A 189 -10.77 -22.17 -13.10
CA PRO A 189 -10.85 -23.49 -13.73
C PRO A 189 -11.94 -24.38 -13.11
N GLU A 190 -12.61 -25.19 -13.95
CA GLU A 190 -13.73 -26.07 -13.53
C GLU A 190 -13.41 -26.99 -12.34
N GLU A 191 -12.17 -27.48 -12.25
CA GLU A 191 -11.72 -28.32 -11.13
C GLU A 191 -11.75 -27.54 -9.80
N LYS A 192 -11.24 -26.30 -9.79
CA LYS A 192 -11.28 -25.43 -8.61
C LYS A 192 -12.72 -25.05 -8.25
N LYS A 193 -13.55 -24.71 -9.25
CA LYS A 193 -14.97 -24.36 -9.01
C LYS A 193 -15.72 -25.47 -8.27
N LYS A 194 -15.51 -26.74 -8.62
CA LYS A 194 -16.14 -27.88 -7.93
C LYS A 194 -15.75 -27.93 -6.44
N ILE A 195 -14.46 -27.81 -6.14
CA ILE A 195 -13.94 -27.88 -4.77
C ILE A 195 -14.38 -26.65 -3.96
N TYR A 196 -14.25 -25.45 -4.54
CA TYR A 196 -14.60 -24.21 -3.87
C TYR A 196 -16.10 -24.16 -3.55
N ARG A 197 -16.97 -24.67 -4.43
CA ARG A 197 -18.41 -24.78 -4.14
C ARG A 197 -18.71 -25.67 -2.93
N LEU A 198 -17.99 -26.79 -2.78
CA LEU A 198 -18.10 -27.64 -1.58
C LEU A 198 -17.61 -26.93 -0.32
N ILE A 199 -16.49 -26.20 -0.41
CA ILE A 199 -15.95 -25.42 0.70
C ILE A 199 -16.95 -24.33 1.11
N GLN A 200 -17.38 -23.50 0.17
CA GLN A 200 -18.31 -22.41 0.40
C GLN A 200 -19.64 -22.92 0.99
N SER A 201 -20.26 -23.94 0.40
CA SER A 201 -21.51 -24.52 0.95
C SER A 201 -21.36 -25.06 2.38
N THR A 202 -20.16 -25.48 2.79
CA THR A 202 -19.90 -26.00 4.13
C THR A 202 -19.54 -24.91 5.14
N HIS A 203 -18.85 -23.86 4.69
CA HIS A 203 -18.17 -22.89 5.55
C HIS A 203 -18.75 -21.48 5.52
N ILE A 204 -19.67 -21.15 4.60
CA ILE A 204 -20.14 -19.76 4.41
C ILE A 204 -20.66 -19.08 5.68
N HIS A 205 -21.32 -19.82 6.58
CA HIS A 205 -21.81 -19.29 7.86
C HIS A 205 -20.69 -19.00 8.87
N GLY A 206 -19.53 -19.62 8.69
CA GLY A 206 -18.31 -19.36 9.45
C GLY A 206 -17.35 -18.37 8.78
N SER A 207 -17.54 -18.05 7.48
CA SER A 207 -16.67 -17.12 6.75
C SER A 207 -16.82 -15.68 7.29
N PRO A 208 -15.72 -14.99 7.63
CA PRO A 208 -15.75 -13.57 8.02
C PRO A 208 -16.39 -12.64 6.99
N ASP A 209 -17.29 -11.77 7.44
CA ASP A 209 -17.93 -10.73 6.64
C ASP A 209 -17.79 -9.35 7.29
N GLY A 210 -17.91 -8.29 6.49
CA GLY A 210 -17.62 -6.91 6.87
C GLY A 210 -16.15 -6.51 6.62
N PRO A 211 -15.71 -5.35 7.12
CA PRO A 211 -14.38 -4.84 6.84
C PRO A 211 -13.31 -5.56 7.65
N TRP A 212 -12.41 -6.29 7.00
CA TRP A 212 -11.30 -6.96 7.68
C TRP A 212 -10.05 -7.18 6.81
N PHE A 213 -8.89 -7.09 7.44
CA PHE A 213 -7.62 -7.53 6.89
C PHE A 213 -6.87 -8.36 7.94
N PHE A 214 -6.46 -9.58 7.60
CA PHE A 214 -5.69 -10.44 8.49
C PHE A 214 -4.22 -10.46 8.09
N ILE A 215 -3.35 -10.35 9.10
CA ILE A 215 -1.96 -10.77 9.00
C ILE A 215 -1.77 -11.94 9.96
N VAL A 216 -1.26 -13.06 9.46
CA VAL A 216 -1.06 -14.29 10.22
C VAL A 216 0.40 -14.69 10.19
N ALA A 217 1.07 -14.66 11.34
CA ALA A 217 2.37 -15.27 11.52
C ALA A 217 2.18 -16.72 11.97
N ARG A 218 2.74 -17.68 11.23
CA ARG A 218 2.53 -19.11 11.45
C ARG A 218 3.85 -19.86 11.51
N ASN A 219 4.00 -20.76 12.46
CA ASN A 219 5.07 -21.74 12.49
C ASN A 219 4.54 -23.08 11.96
N ASP A 220 4.88 -23.44 10.72
CA ASP A 220 4.58 -24.75 10.16
C ASP A 220 5.59 -25.77 10.69
N VAL A 221 5.30 -26.31 11.87
CA VAL A 221 6.15 -27.26 12.60
C VAL A 221 6.46 -28.50 11.76
N GLY A 222 5.50 -28.95 10.93
CA GLY A 222 5.67 -30.14 10.10
C GLY A 222 6.67 -29.94 8.96
N LYS A 223 6.73 -28.73 8.41
CA LYS A 223 7.63 -28.36 7.31
C LYS A 223 8.89 -27.63 7.76
N ASN A 224 9.04 -27.37 9.07
CA ASN A 224 10.11 -26.55 9.63
C ASN A 224 10.23 -25.18 8.91
N ALA A 225 9.10 -24.52 8.74
CA ALA A 225 9.01 -23.25 8.02
C ALA A 225 8.23 -22.21 8.82
N TRP A 226 8.66 -20.94 8.71
CA TRP A 226 7.94 -19.81 9.28
C TRP A 226 7.23 -19.06 8.16
N GLN A 227 6.02 -18.61 8.43
CA GLN A 227 5.13 -18.04 7.44
C GLN A 227 4.58 -16.71 7.94
N LEU A 228 4.49 -15.73 7.05
CA LEU A 228 3.72 -14.51 7.23
C LEU A 228 2.73 -14.40 6.07
N LEU A 229 1.44 -14.42 6.39
CA LEU A 229 0.35 -14.45 5.42
C LEU A 229 -0.49 -13.19 5.57
N GLY A 230 -0.84 -12.54 4.46
CA GLY A 230 -1.88 -11.51 4.43
C GLY A 230 -3.11 -12.03 3.71
N ILE A 231 -4.30 -11.88 4.32
CA ILE A 231 -5.58 -12.26 3.73
C ILE A 231 -6.52 -11.06 3.77
N THR A 232 -7.08 -10.72 2.61
CA THR A 232 -7.95 -9.56 2.43
C THR A 232 -9.42 -9.98 2.39
N ASP A 233 -10.31 -9.14 2.93
CA ASP A 233 -11.75 -9.26 2.71
C ASP A 233 -12.15 -9.13 1.23
N THR A 234 -13.24 -9.78 0.85
CA THR A 234 -13.72 -9.84 -0.54
C THR A 234 -14.27 -8.50 -1.05
N SER A 235 -14.58 -7.56 -0.15
CA SER A 235 -15.14 -6.25 -0.47
C SER A 235 -14.09 -5.12 -0.46
N MET A 236 -12.81 -5.46 -0.23
CA MET A 236 -11.68 -4.53 -0.14
C MET A 236 -11.92 -3.34 0.80
N LEU A 237 -12.53 -3.58 1.96
CA LEU A 237 -12.95 -2.50 2.86
C LEU A 237 -11.83 -2.03 3.79
N ARG A 238 -10.68 -2.69 3.79
CA ARG A 238 -9.49 -2.29 4.55
C ARG A 238 -8.29 -2.06 3.61
N PRO A 239 -7.34 -1.20 4.02
CA PRO A 239 -6.10 -1.03 3.29
C PRO A 239 -5.10 -2.12 3.65
N GLN A 240 -4.42 -2.63 2.62
CA GLN A 240 -3.29 -3.55 2.74
C GLN A 240 -2.27 -3.27 1.66
N VAL A 241 -0.99 -3.33 2.03
CA VAL A 241 0.14 -3.22 1.13
C VAL A 241 1.08 -4.39 1.41
N PHE A 242 1.46 -5.07 0.33
CA PHE A 242 2.48 -6.10 0.32
C PHE A 242 3.75 -5.52 -0.33
N ALA A 243 4.91 -5.93 0.14
CA ALA A 243 6.18 -5.50 -0.43
C ALA A 243 7.26 -6.57 -0.36
N ILE A 244 8.13 -6.58 -1.37
CA ILE A 244 9.36 -7.40 -1.41
C ILE A 244 10.55 -6.49 -1.69
N GLN A 245 11.63 -6.73 -0.95
CA GLN A 245 12.95 -6.21 -1.31
C GLN A 245 13.94 -7.37 -1.41
N GLU A 246 14.73 -7.38 -2.49
CA GLU A 246 15.81 -8.31 -2.72
C GLU A 246 17.15 -7.57 -2.74
N GLY A 247 17.94 -7.77 -1.69
CA GLY A 247 19.33 -7.33 -1.61
C GLY A 247 20.21 -8.46 -1.06
N PRO A 248 21.19 -8.14 -0.19
CA PRO A 248 21.97 -9.16 0.53
C PRO A 248 21.09 -10.14 1.34
N LEU A 249 19.90 -9.67 1.75
CA LEU A 249 18.84 -10.43 2.38
C LEU A 249 17.54 -10.15 1.61
N LYS A 250 16.70 -11.16 1.42
CA LYS A 250 15.35 -11.01 0.88
C LYS A 250 14.36 -10.78 2.02
N ILE A 251 13.59 -9.70 1.95
CA ILE A 251 12.65 -9.28 2.99
C ILE A 251 11.26 -9.12 2.37
N GLY A 252 10.25 -9.68 3.05
CA GLY A 252 8.83 -9.51 2.74
C GLY A 252 8.14 -8.79 3.88
N ILE A 253 7.32 -7.79 3.56
CA ILE A 253 6.60 -6.98 4.56
C ILE A 253 5.13 -6.87 4.15
N ILE A 254 4.26 -6.96 5.15
CA ILE A 254 2.82 -6.72 5.03
C ILE A 254 2.45 -5.62 6.04
N ALA A 255 1.77 -4.57 5.56
CA ALA A 255 1.28 -3.50 6.41
C ALA A 255 -0.05 -2.95 5.89
N SER A 256 -0.73 -2.12 6.68
CA SER A 256 -1.92 -1.39 6.19
C SER A 256 -1.54 -0.25 5.24
N GLU A 257 -0.39 0.38 5.45
CA GLU A 257 0.05 1.54 4.66
C GLU A 257 1.47 1.36 4.15
N ARG A 258 1.76 1.95 2.99
CA ARG A 258 3.09 1.88 2.38
C ARG A 258 4.14 2.67 3.17
N GLN A 259 3.75 3.76 3.83
CA GLN A 259 4.68 4.57 4.64
C GLN A 259 5.27 3.78 5.82
N ALA A 260 4.49 2.89 6.44
CA ALA A 260 4.99 2.01 7.51
C ALA A 260 6.05 1.02 6.99
N ILE A 261 5.86 0.47 5.78
CA ILE A 261 6.85 -0.38 5.11
C ILE A 261 8.14 0.41 4.88
N ASN A 262 8.03 1.62 4.33
CA ASN A 262 9.18 2.48 4.05
C ASN A 262 9.90 2.92 5.32
N ALA A 263 9.20 3.10 6.44
CA ALA A 263 9.83 3.39 7.73
C ALA A 263 10.68 2.21 8.23
N VAL A 264 10.18 0.97 8.11
CA VAL A 264 10.93 -0.25 8.48
C VAL A 264 12.15 -0.43 7.58
N LEU A 265 11.96 -0.36 6.26
CA LEU A 265 13.06 -0.50 5.30
C LEU A 265 14.08 0.64 5.44
N GLY A 266 13.62 1.86 5.66
CA GLY A 266 14.48 3.01 5.94
C GLY A 266 15.38 2.75 7.15
N LYS A 267 14.82 2.23 8.25
CA LYS A 267 15.62 1.93 9.43
C LYS A 267 16.66 0.84 9.19
N LEU A 268 16.29 -0.21 8.45
CA LEU A 268 17.22 -1.28 8.07
C LEU A 268 18.31 -0.79 7.12
N GLN A 269 18.00 0.17 6.25
CA GLN A 269 18.96 0.80 5.34
C GLN A 269 19.92 1.71 6.09
N GLU A 270 19.45 2.52 7.04
CA GLU A 270 20.28 3.33 7.95
C GLU A 270 21.29 2.45 8.71
N ASP A 271 20.85 1.27 9.16
CA ASP A 271 21.67 0.28 9.85
C ASP A 271 22.53 -0.59 8.88
N GLN A 272 22.56 -0.21 7.59
CA GLN A 272 23.32 -0.84 6.50
C GLN A 272 23.05 -2.34 6.31
N LYS A 273 21.85 -2.81 6.69
CA LYS A 273 21.43 -4.21 6.52
C LYS A 273 20.92 -4.49 5.11
N ILE A 274 20.41 -3.46 4.45
CA ILE A 274 19.81 -3.53 3.12
C ILE A 274 20.18 -2.30 2.31
N PRO A 275 20.12 -2.37 0.96
CA PRO A 275 20.65 -1.31 0.10
C PRO A 275 19.74 -0.09 -0.05
N SER A 276 18.45 -0.19 0.27
CA SER A 276 17.47 0.86 -0.01
C SER A 276 16.35 0.92 1.03
N ARG A 277 15.83 2.12 1.29
CA ARG A 277 14.59 2.36 2.04
C ARG A 277 13.33 2.01 1.26
N PHE A 278 13.45 1.80 -0.05
CA PHE A 278 12.35 1.46 -0.94
C PHE A 278 12.35 -0.03 -1.23
N ALA A 279 11.17 -0.66 -1.24
CA ALA A 279 11.00 -2.01 -1.74
C ALA A 279 11.20 -2.05 -3.25
N ASP A 280 11.55 -3.23 -3.77
CA ASP A 280 11.65 -3.44 -5.22
C ASP A 280 10.28 -3.47 -5.88
N THR A 281 9.27 -3.95 -5.14
CA THR A 281 7.88 -3.94 -5.58
C THR A 281 6.95 -3.71 -4.39
N TYR A 282 5.84 -3.04 -4.67
CA TYR A 282 4.70 -2.85 -3.77
C TYR A 282 3.45 -3.24 -4.54
N TRP A 283 2.49 -3.87 -3.87
CA TRP A 283 1.20 -4.12 -4.48
C TRP A 283 0.08 -4.19 -3.44
N ASN A 284 -1.12 -3.90 -3.91
CA ASN A 284 -2.37 -4.15 -3.21
C ASN A 284 -3.03 -5.40 -3.81
N ALA A 285 -3.98 -5.98 -3.09
CA ALA A 285 -4.63 -7.23 -3.51
C ALA A 285 -6.13 -7.18 -3.26
N ARG A 286 -6.92 -7.84 -4.11
CA ARG A 286 -8.38 -7.95 -3.95
C ARG A 286 -8.75 -9.32 -3.40
N GLY A 287 -9.41 -9.34 -2.25
CA GLY A 287 -9.88 -10.58 -1.62
C GLY A 287 -10.72 -11.44 -2.57
N GLY A 288 -10.42 -12.74 -2.63
CA GLY A 288 -11.17 -13.67 -3.45
C GLY A 288 -10.93 -13.56 -4.96
N SER A 289 -9.95 -12.78 -5.42
CA SER A 289 -9.69 -12.61 -6.86
C SER A 289 -9.31 -13.92 -7.57
N PHE A 290 -9.75 -14.11 -8.82
CA PHE A 290 -9.36 -15.28 -9.62
C PHE A 290 -7.90 -15.25 -10.08
N THR A 291 -7.22 -14.11 -10.01
CA THR A 291 -5.82 -13.96 -10.47
C THR A 291 -4.80 -14.40 -9.42
N ASP A 292 -5.00 -14.00 -8.16
CA ASP A 292 -4.07 -14.23 -7.04
C ASP A 292 -4.76 -14.63 -5.73
N GLY A 293 -6.10 -14.62 -5.69
CA GLY A 293 -6.88 -14.95 -4.50
C GLY A 293 -6.97 -13.86 -3.42
N GLY A 294 -6.30 -12.72 -3.61
CA GLY A 294 -6.24 -11.64 -2.62
C GLY A 294 -5.40 -11.93 -1.40
N ALA A 295 -4.55 -12.96 -1.46
CA ALA A 295 -3.75 -13.42 -0.34
C ALA A 295 -2.33 -13.79 -0.76
N PHE A 296 -1.35 -13.38 0.03
CA PHE A 296 0.07 -13.59 -0.24
C PHE A 296 0.80 -14.13 0.98
N LEU A 297 1.65 -15.12 0.74
CA LEU A 297 2.38 -15.88 1.74
C LEU A 297 3.88 -15.68 1.57
N PHE A 298 4.52 -15.19 2.62
CA PHE A 298 5.97 -15.12 2.78
C PHE A 298 6.43 -16.32 3.61
N THR A 299 7.20 -17.23 3.02
CA THR A 299 7.70 -18.45 3.70
C THR A 299 9.21 -18.40 3.87
N VAL A 300 9.67 -18.44 5.12
CA VAL A 300 11.07 -18.60 5.49
C VAL A 300 11.35 -20.07 5.79
N LYS A 301 12.32 -20.66 5.11
CA LYS A 301 12.74 -22.07 5.29
C LYS A 301 14.25 -22.22 5.26
N ASP A 302 14.73 -23.40 5.62
CA ASP A 302 16.14 -23.77 5.44
C ASP A 302 16.46 -23.92 3.94
N GLY A 303 17.48 -23.19 3.50
CA GLY A 303 18.06 -23.20 2.17
C GLY A 303 19.48 -23.75 2.16
N VAL A 304 20.18 -23.62 1.03
CA VAL A 304 21.56 -24.15 0.88
C VAL A 304 22.55 -23.35 1.73
N ASP A 305 22.42 -22.03 1.73
CA ASP A 305 23.36 -21.09 2.37
C ASP A 305 22.72 -20.30 3.53
N GLY A 306 21.70 -20.87 4.20
CA GLY A 306 21.05 -20.25 5.36
C GLY A 306 19.53 -20.26 5.25
N LYS A 307 18.88 -19.17 5.69
CA LYS A 307 17.43 -19.01 5.56
C LYS A 307 17.09 -18.39 4.21
N GLU A 308 16.13 -18.97 3.51
CA GLU A 308 15.60 -18.47 2.24
C GLU A 308 14.16 -18.00 2.42
N LEU A 309 13.79 -16.91 1.74
CA LEU A 309 12.44 -16.36 1.73
C LEU A 309 11.78 -16.56 0.36
N GLU A 310 10.65 -17.25 0.34
CA GLU A 310 9.79 -17.41 -0.83
C GLU A 310 8.51 -16.57 -0.66
N CYS A 311 7.98 -16.05 -1.76
CA CYS A 311 6.69 -15.37 -1.78
C CYS A 311 5.80 -16.03 -2.82
N ALA A 312 4.57 -16.37 -2.44
CA ALA A 312 3.58 -16.93 -3.34
C ALA A 312 2.18 -16.36 -3.08
N ASP A 313 1.32 -16.39 -4.09
CA ASP A 313 -0.10 -16.07 -3.95
C ASP A 313 -0.93 -17.25 -3.39
N LYS A 314 -2.25 -17.06 -3.25
CA LYS A 314 -3.20 -18.09 -2.75
C LYS A 314 -3.11 -19.41 -3.53
N PHE A 315 -2.81 -19.34 -4.84
CA PHE A 315 -2.76 -20.48 -5.74
C PHE A 315 -1.38 -21.14 -5.80
N GLY A 316 -0.39 -20.61 -5.06
CA GLY A 316 0.97 -21.13 -5.02
C GLY A 316 1.87 -20.65 -6.15
N LYS A 317 1.46 -19.63 -6.91
CA LYS A 317 2.30 -19.02 -7.95
C LYS A 317 3.35 -18.14 -7.29
N SER A 318 4.63 -18.36 -7.63
CA SER A 318 5.75 -17.58 -7.09
C SER A 318 5.69 -16.13 -7.57
N ILE A 319 6.04 -15.20 -6.66
CA ILE A 319 6.28 -13.79 -6.96
C ILE A 319 7.79 -13.59 -7.08
N ASP A 320 8.28 -13.71 -8.31
CA ASP A 320 9.69 -13.59 -8.64
C ASP A 320 10.01 -12.20 -9.21
N LEU A 321 11.14 -11.63 -8.78
CA LEU A 321 11.67 -10.39 -9.31
C LEU A 321 12.79 -10.69 -10.30
N PRO A 322 13.01 -9.81 -11.30
CA PRO A 322 14.13 -9.98 -12.22
C PRO A 322 15.46 -9.82 -11.48
N ARG A 323 16.45 -10.58 -11.94
CA ARG A 323 17.82 -10.46 -11.43
C ARG A 323 18.43 -9.14 -11.88
N GLN A 324 18.63 -8.24 -10.93
CA GLN A 324 19.22 -6.92 -11.11
C GLN A 324 20.19 -6.63 -9.95
N ASP A 325 21.20 -5.83 -10.24
CA ASP A 325 22.23 -5.35 -9.33
C ASP A 325 21.62 -4.34 -8.34
N TRP A 326 21.90 -4.52 -7.04
CA TRP A 326 21.59 -3.55 -5.99
C TRP A 326 22.82 -2.71 -5.63
N LEU A 327 22.58 -1.59 -4.93
CA LEU A 327 23.65 -0.74 -4.39
C LEU A 327 24.44 -1.48 -3.29
N THR A 328 25.75 -1.65 -3.45
CA THR A 328 26.60 -2.43 -2.53
C THR A 328 27.33 -1.61 -1.47
N SER A 329 27.46 -0.29 -1.62
CA SER A 329 28.11 0.57 -0.62
C SER A 329 27.54 1.99 -0.64
N VAL A 330 26.93 2.42 0.46
CA VAL A 330 26.64 3.83 0.75
C VAL A 330 27.83 4.36 1.55
N GLY A 331 28.66 5.25 0.96
CA GLY A 331 29.68 5.96 1.73
C GLY A 331 31.10 6.07 1.15
N SER A 332 31.38 5.65 -0.08
CA SER A 332 32.61 6.13 -0.73
C SER A 332 32.35 7.54 -1.28
N SER A 333 33.11 8.52 -0.80
CA SER A 333 33.20 9.83 -1.44
C SER A 333 33.63 9.61 -2.89
N LEU A 334 32.67 9.66 -3.82
CA LEU A 334 32.95 9.49 -5.23
C LEU A 334 33.65 10.77 -5.71
N SER A 335 34.96 10.67 -5.93
CA SER A 335 35.74 11.75 -6.52
C SER A 335 35.21 12.03 -7.91
N LEU A 336 34.76 13.26 -8.14
CA LEU A 336 34.17 13.72 -9.39
C LEU A 336 35.14 13.50 -10.57
N ASN A 337 34.76 12.69 -11.56
CA ASN A 337 35.52 12.58 -12.79
C ASN A 337 35.31 13.86 -13.63
N THR A 338 36.38 14.62 -13.88
CA THR A 338 36.35 15.90 -14.60
C THR A 338 35.68 15.81 -15.98
N SER A 339 35.71 14.63 -16.61
CA SER A 339 35.09 14.37 -17.92
C SER A 339 33.55 14.49 -17.91
N ILE A 340 32.90 14.10 -16.81
CA ILE A 340 31.44 14.13 -16.67
C ILE A 340 30.95 15.54 -16.38
N ALA A 341 31.66 16.29 -15.54
CA ALA A 341 31.40 17.71 -15.33
C ALA A 341 31.46 18.50 -16.66
N ILE A 342 32.39 18.15 -17.55
CA ILE A 342 32.51 18.75 -18.89
C ILE A 342 31.38 18.29 -19.83
N GLN A 343 30.96 17.01 -19.77
CA GLN A 343 29.83 16.51 -20.56
C GLN A 343 28.50 17.17 -20.15
N LEU A 344 28.25 17.32 -18.84
CA LEU A 344 27.04 17.94 -18.31
C LEU A 344 27.02 19.46 -18.60
N GLN A 345 28.18 20.11 -18.70
CA GLN A 345 28.30 21.50 -19.19
C GLN A 345 28.05 21.65 -20.69
N LYS A 346 28.21 20.59 -21.49
CA LYS A 346 27.93 20.56 -22.94
C LYS A 346 26.51 20.08 -23.27
N GLY A 347 25.74 19.65 -22.27
CA GLY A 347 24.35 19.23 -22.41
C GLY A 347 23.39 20.41 -22.65
N PRO A 348 22.07 20.16 -22.65
CA PRO A 348 21.05 21.20 -22.68
C PRO A 348 21.34 22.25 -21.61
N GLY A 349 21.12 23.53 -21.94
CA GLY A 349 21.39 24.63 -21.01
C GLY A 349 20.64 24.45 -19.68
N THR A 350 21.09 25.12 -18.62
CA THR A 350 20.56 25.05 -17.24
C THR A 350 19.09 25.49 -17.08
N GLN A 351 18.33 25.63 -18.17
CA GLN A 351 16.91 25.97 -18.18
C GLN A 351 16.02 24.84 -18.74
N ASP A 352 16.60 23.69 -19.14
CA ASP A 352 15.86 22.57 -19.71
C ASP A 352 16.05 21.24 -18.92
N PRO A 353 15.37 21.06 -17.76
CA PRO A 353 15.45 19.83 -16.98
C PRO A 353 14.96 18.59 -17.74
N LEU A 354 13.97 18.74 -18.63
CA LEU A 354 13.42 17.62 -19.39
C LEU A 354 14.41 17.16 -20.46
N GLY A 355 15.00 18.10 -21.22
CA GLY A 355 16.08 17.78 -22.15
C GLY A 355 17.29 17.16 -21.45
N PHE A 356 17.64 17.62 -20.25
CA PHE A 356 18.68 16.99 -19.44
C PHE A 356 18.36 15.54 -19.09
N TYR A 357 17.13 15.30 -18.59
CA TYR A 357 16.64 13.95 -18.30
C TYR A 357 16.71 13.04 -19.54
N GLU A 358 16.24 13.53 -20.68
CA GLU A 358 16.27 12.81 -21.96
C GLU A 358 17.69 12.50 -22.45
N TYR A 359 18.64 13.41 -22.19
CA TYR A 359 20.06 13.22 -22.51
C TYR A 359 20.73 12.18 -21.61
N VAL A 360 20.43 12.19 -20.31
CA VAL A 360 21.10 11.35 -19.31
C VAL A 360 20.52 9.94 -19.22
N ARG A 361 19.20 9.75 -19.40
CA ARG A 361 18.55 8.44 -19.23
C ARG A 361 19.17 7.28 -20.04
N PRO A 362 19.62 7.45 -21.30
CA PRO A 362 20.23 6.34 -22.04
C PRO A 362 21.60 5.96 -21.46
N ALA A 363 22.38 6.95 -20.98
CA ALA A 363 23.66 6.69 -20.33
C ALA A 363 23.48 6.00 -18.97
N LEU A 364 22.43 6.36 -18.22
CA LEU A 364 22.10 5.71 -16.96
C LEU A 364 21.78 4.24 -17.12
N ARG A 365 21.21 3.81 -18.25
CA ARG A 365 20.94 2.39 -18.53
C ARG A 365 22.21 1.54 -18.47
N ASP A 366 23.20 1.94 -19.25
CA ASP A 366 24.42 1.16 -19.50
C ASP A 366 25.48 1.34 -18.41
N ALA A 367 25.46 2.47 -17.70
CA ALA A 367 26.44 2.78 -16.69
C ALA A 367 26.19 2.07 -15.33
N GLY A 368 27.26 1.93 -14.54
CA GLY A 368 27.19 1.44 -13.16
C GLY A 368 26.77 2.53 -12.16
N PHE A 369 26.54 2.14 -10.90
CA PHE A 369 26.14 3.06 -9.82
C PHE A 369 27.12 4.22 -9.60
N GLN A 370 28.42 4.04 -9.90
CA GLN A 370 29.41 5.12 -9.82
C GLN A 370 29.05 6.32 -10.70
N TYR A 371 28.68 6.08 -11.96
CA TYR A 371 28.32 7.14 -12.90
C TYR A 371 27.06 7.88 -12.45
N VAL A 372 26.11 7.15 -11.87
CA VAL A 372 24.91 7.74 -11.25
C VAL A 372 25.35 8.71 -10.14
N GLY A 373 26.21 8.25 -9.22
CA GLY A 373 26.74 9.09 -8.16
C GLY A 373 27.44 10.35 -8.66
N GLU A 374 28.26 10.24 -9.72
CA GLU A 374 28.94 11.39 -10.34
C GLU A 374 27.96 12.43 -10.91
N ILE A 375 26.86 12.00 -11.54
CA ILE A 375 25.78 12.91 -11.98
C ILE A 375 25.12 13.60 -10.77
N LEU A 376 24.84 12.84 -9.71
CA LEU A 376 24.17 13.37 -8.51
C LEU A 376 25.05 14.39 -7.78
N GLU A 377 26.35 14.13 -7.66
CA GLU A 377 27.29 15.11 -7.08
C GLU A 377 27.36 16.40 -7.90
N GLU A 378 27.33 16.32 -9.23
CA GLU A 378 27.28 17.52 -10.08
C GLU A 378 25.96 18.28 -9.91
N LEU A 379 24.82 17.60 -9.85
CA LEU A 379 23.52 18.24 -9.59
C LEU A 379 23.47 18.89 -8.20
N LYS A 380 24.00 18.23 -7.17
CA LYS A 380 24.17 18.81 -5.82
C LYS A 380 25.05 20.07 -5.87
N ARG A 381 26.17 20.01 -6.59
CA ARG A 381 27.06 21.16 -6.78
C ARG A 381 26.38 22.32 -7.51
N LEU A 382 25.58 22.04 -8.54
CA LEU A 382 24.79 23.06 -9.25
C LEU A 382 23.72 23.67 -8.34
N ALA A 383 23.13 22.88 -7.43
CA ALA A 383 22.15 23.37 -6.47
C ALA A 383 22.70 24.39 -5.47
N MET A 384 24.00 24.31 -5.17
CA MET A 384 24.72 25.27 -4.32
C MET A 384 25.07 26.59 -5.02
N LYS A 385 24.88 26.70 -6.34
CA LYS A 385 25.19 27.93 -7.10
C LYS A 385 24.00 28.90 -7.15
N ALA A 386 23.91 29.67 -8.23
CA ALA A 386 22.89 30.69 -8.48
C ALA A 386 21.47 30.09 -8.57
N ARG A 387 20.48 30.96 -8.39
CA ARG A 387 19.04 30.69 -8.37
C ARG A 387 18.57 29.70 -9.45
N GLU A 388 18.89 29.99 -10.70
CA GLU A 388 18.47 29.19 -11.87
C GLU A 388 19.07 27.78 -11.86
N SER A 389 20.35 27.67 -11.47
CA SER A 389 21.03 26.37 -11.35
C SER A 389 20.43 25.49 -10.25
N ARG A 390 19.92 26.08 -9.17
CA ARG A 390 19.23 25.36 -8.11
C ARG A 390 17.88 24.82 -8.54
N GLN A 391 17.07 25.66 -9.18
CA GLN A 391 15.78 25.23 -9.70
C GLN A 391 15.96 24.12 -10.75
N PHE A 392 16.97 24.24 -11.61
CA PHE A 392 17.33 23.19 -12.57
C PHE A 392 17.71 21.88 -11.87
N ALA A 393 18.59 21.92 -10.87
CA ALA A 393 19.02 20.73 -10.15
C ALA A 393 17.84 20.01 -9.47
N ILE A 394 16.98 20.75 -8.76
CA ILE A 394 15.79 20.19 -8.09
C ILE A 394 14.86 19.53 -9.11
N LYS A 395 14.55 20.21 -10.22
CA LYS A 395 13.66 19.67 -11.27
C LYS A 395 14.26 18.45 -11.97
N SER A 396 15.55 18.46 -12.31
CA SER A 396 16.23 17.32 -12.93
C SER A 396 16.27 16.10 -12.00
N LEU A 397 16.57 16.32 -10.71
CA LEU A 397 16.53 15.25 -9.70
C LEU A 397 15.11 14.70 -9.52
N SER A 398 14.10 15.56 -9.52
CA SER A 398 12.69 15.15 -9.42
C SER A 398 12.28 14.31 -10.63
N LEU A 399 12.65 14.70 -11.85
CA LEU A 399 12.40 13.90 -13.05
C LEU A 399 13.06 12.50 -12.97
N LEU A 400 14.31 12.41 -12.49
CA LEU A 400 14.99 11.13 -12.29
C LEU A 400 14.32 10.25 -11.23
N HIS A 401 13.79 10.88 -10.17
CA HIS A 401 13.06 10.21 -9.10
C HIS A 401 11.68 9.70 -9.58
N ASP A 402 10.93 10.55 -10.27
CA ASP A 402 9.52 10.34 -10.57
C ASP A 402 9.24 9.57 -11.85
N ARG A 403 10.10 9.73 -12.88
CA ARG A 403 9.87 9.07 -14.18
C ARG A 403 10.26 7.61 -14.14
N ILE A 404 9.52 6.82 -14.91
CA ILE A 404 9.84 5.43 -15.23
C ILE A 404 10.73 5.42 -16.48
N TYR A 405 11.86 4.72 -16.42
CA TYR A 405 12.81 4.56 -17.53
C TYR A 405 13.68 3.31 -17.33
N ASP A 406 14.35 2.89 -18.40
CA ASP A 406 15.22 1.70 -18.41
C ASP A 406 16.43 1.91 -17.49
N THR A 407 16.47 1.16 -16.38
CA THR A 407 17.58 1.22 -15.41
C THR A 407 18.71 0.24 -15.76
N GLY A 408 18.59 -0.50 -16.87
CA GLY A 408 19.48 -1.57 -17.27
C GLY A 408 19.53 -2.66 -16.19
N ARG A 409 20.75 -3.03 -15.78
CA ARG A 409 20.93 -4.04 -14.72
C ARG A 409 20.67 -3.52 -13.31
N LYS A 410 20.46 -2.22 -13.09
CA LYS A 410 20.34 -1.66 -11.73
C LYS A 410 18.91 -1.75 -11.23
N LYS A 411 18.71 -2.17 -9.98
CA LYS A 411 17.39 -2.12 -9.33
C LYS A 411 16.93 -0.67 -9.18
N ARG A 412 15.66 -0.41 -9.53
CA ARG A 412 15.06 0.92 -9.39
C ARG A 412 15.04 1.38 -7.93
N SER A 413 14.76 0.50 -6.97
CA SER A 413 14.79 0.80 -5.53
C SER A 413 16.12 1.40 -5.08
N SER A 414 17.24 0.91 -5.62
CA SER A 414 18.58 1.40 -5.33
C SER A 414 18.84 2.78 -5.94
N LEU A 415 18.31 3.04 -7.15
CA LEU A 415 18.39 4.38 -7.76
C LEU A 415 17.51 5.39 -7.01
N LEU A 416 16.30 4.98 -6.61
CA LEU A 416 15.41 5.81 -5.79
C LEU A 416 16.06 6.18 -4.45
N GLN A 417 16.82 5.27 -3.82
CA GLN A 417 17.61 5.60 -2.63
C GLN A 417 18.58 6.76 -2.91
N LEU A 418 19.38 6.65 -3.97
CA LEU A 418 20.37 7.66 -4.33
C LEU A 418 19.72 9.01 -4.68
N TYR A 419 18.61 9.00 -5.42
CA TYR A 419 17.89 10.23 -5.78
C TYR A 419 17.23 10.87 -4.58
N HIS A 420 16.66 10.07 -3.68
CA HIS A 420 16.08 10.53 -2.43
C HIS A 420 17.12 11.20 -1.52
N GLU A 421 18.28 10.56 -1.32
CA GLU A 421 19.39 11.15 -0.58
C GLU A 421 19.86 12.46 -1.23
N ALA A 422 20.07 12.48 -2.55
CA ALA A 422 20.51 13.68 -3.26
C ALA A 422 19.49 14.84 -3.15
N LEU A 423 18.19 14.56 -3.25
CA LEU A 423 17.13 15.56 -3.06
C LEU A 423 17.15 16.10 -1.63
N ASN A 424 17.24 15.24 -0.61
CA ASN A 424 17.31 15.66 0.79
C ASN A 424 18.57 16.48 1.09
N ASP A 425 19.73 16.11 0.53
CA ASP A 425 20.97 16.89 0.63
C ASP A 425 20.77 18.30 0.04
N VAL A 426 20.17 18.39 -1.15
CA VAL A 426 19.88 19.67 -1.80
C VAL A 426 18.93 20.50 -0.95
N PHE A 427 17.80 19.94 -0.49
CA PHE A 427 16.82 20.69 0.31
C PHE A 427 17.41 21.12 1.65
N SER A 428 18.14 20.25 2.34
CA SER A 428 18.76 20.57 3.63
C SER A 428 19.88 21.60 3.53
N SER A 429 20.52 21.75 2.38
CA SER A 429 21.52 22.79 2.13
C SER A 429 20.93 24.21 1.96
N ILE A 430 19.61 24.32 1.76
CA ILE A 430 18.94 25.62 1.59
C ILE A 430 18.99 26.40 2.91
N SER A 431 19.37 27.67 2.81
CA SER A 431 19.50 28.58 3.95
C SER A 431 18.18 28.76 4.71
N LEU A 432 18.29 28.89 6.03
CA LEU A 432 17.19 29.28 6.92
C LEU A 432 16.90 30.80 6.88
N SER A 433 17.30 31.49 5.80
CA SER A 433 17.19 32.94 5.62
C SER A 433 16.07 33.31 4.65
N ASN A 434 15.34 34.39 4.96
CA ASN A 434 14.14 34.80 4.21
C ASN A 434 14.41 35.67 2.96
N TYR A 435 15.67 35.83 2.55
CA TYR A 435 16.08 36.80 1.51
C TYR A 435 16.45 36.18 0.15
N ASP A 436 16.36 34.85 0.01
CA ASP A 436 16.64 34.15 -1.26
C ASP A 436 15.34 33.61 -1.87
N LEU A 437 15.36 33.19 -3.15
CA LEU A 437 14.24 32.53 -3.82
C LEU A 437 13.69 31.36 -2.99
N TYR A 438 14.59 30.59 -2.38
CA TYR A 438 14.24 29.47 -1.53
C TYR A 438 14.50 29.85 -0.08
N THR A 439 13.47 29.72 0.75
CA THR A 439 13.58 29.91 2.20
C THR A 439 13.26 28.60 2.87
N ARG A 440 14.18 28.07 3.68
CA ARG A 440 13.92 26.84 4.42
C ARG A 440 13.44 27.15 5.84
N LEU A 441 12.44 26.41 6.31
CA LEU A 441 12.04 26.34 7.72
C LEU A 441 11.92 24.88 8.17
N ASP A 442 12.27 24.64 9.42
CA ASP A 442 12.14 23.35 10.11
C ASP A 442 11.28 23.54 11.36
N TRP A 443 11.05 22.46 12.10
CA TRP A 443 10.27 22.49 13.34
C TRP A 443 10.78 23.53 14.35
N LYS A 444 12.11 23.63 14.54
CA LYS A 444 12.74 24.54 15.51
C LYS A 444 12.62 26.00 15.10
N ASN A 445 12.63 26.27 13.81
CA ASN A 445 12.59 27.62 13.23
C ASN A 445 11.19 28.02 12.74
N ARG A 446 10.16 27.18 12.89
CA ARG A 446 8.80 27.41 12.39
C ARG A 446 8.19 28.75 12.80
N SER A 447 8.54 29.25 13.98
CA SER A 447 8.07 30.56 14.49
C SER A 447 8.64 31.76 13.71
N ARG A 448 9.60 31.55 12.81
CA ARG A 448 10.17 32.56 11.91
C ARG A 448 9.41 32.69 10.59
N LEU A 449 8.30 31.97 10.43
CA LEU A 449 7.41 32.12 9.29
C LEU A 449 6.92 33.57 9.20
N ILE A 450 7.24 34.21 8.09
CA ILE A 450 6.82 35.58 7.77
C ILE A 450 6.28 35.61 6.33
N HIS A 451 5.66 36.72 5.95
CA HIS A 451 5.23 36.96 4.58
C HIS A 451 6.40 36.84 3.57
N PRO A 452 6.20 36.22 2.39
CA PRO A 452 7.25 36.12 1.38
C PRO A 452 7.66 37.51 0.86
N GLY A 453 8.92 37.65 0.44
CA GLY A 453 9.45 38.89 -0.13
C GLY A 453 8.92 39.20 -1.53
N PHE A 454 8.56 38.17 -2.30
CA PHE A 454 8.02 38.26 -3.66
C PHE A 454 7.27 36.96 -4.02
N ASP A 455 6.41 37.02 -5.05
CA ASP A 455 5.46 35.95 -5.38
C ASP A 455 6.10 34.62 -5.80
N GLU A 456 7.26 34.66 -6.47
CA GLU A 456 7.95 33.45 -6.93
C GLU A 456 8.74 32.74 -5.82
N GLN A 457 8.77 33.30 -4.59
CA GLN A 457 9.50 32.70 -3.48
C GLN A 457 8.91 31.33 -3.10
N VAL A 458 9.80 30.38 -2.80
CA VAL A 458 9.47 29.00 -2.44
C VAL A 458 9.80 28.78 -0.97
N LEU A 459 8.80 28.41 -0.18
CA LEU A 459 8.99 27.94 1.19
C LEU A 459 9.32 26.46 1.17
N VAL A 460 10.51 26.11 1.63
CA VAL A 460 10.97 24.72 1.78
C VAL A 460 10.79 24.31 3.24
N VAL A 461 9.93 23.34 3.49
CA VAL A 461 9.59 22.86 4.83
C VAL A 461 10.26 21.51 5.07
N ASP A 462 11.18 21.47 6.03
CA ASP A 462 11.68 20.19 6.56
C ASP A 462 10.64 19.62 7.52
N ALA A 463 9.90 18.61 7.06
CA ALA A 463 8.82 18.02 7.83
C ALA A 463 9.30 16.98 8.87
N LEU A 464 10.61 16.69 8.96
CA LEU A 464 11.12 15.55 9.73
C LEU A 464 10.70 15.56 11.21
N GLU A 465 10.75 16.72 11.86
CA GLU A 465 10.40 16.90 13.28
C GLU A 465 8.95 17.37 13.48
N PHE A 466 8.16 17.56 12.43
CA PHE A 466 6.75 17.90 12.55
C PHE A 466 5.92 16.66 12.95
N PRO A 467 4.87 16.83 13.76
CA PRO A 467 3.88 15.77 13.99
C PRO A 467 3.16 15.38 12.69
N ALA A 468 2.90 14.09 12.52
CA ALA A 468 2.17 13.55 11.36
C ALA A 468 0.72 14.06 11.27
N GLU A 469 0.10 14.39 12.40
CA GLU A 469 -1.26 14.93 12.52
C GLU A 469 -1.41 15.79 13.79
N GLY A 470 -2.55 16.47 13.94
CA GLY A 470 -2.85 17.36 15.07
C GLY A 470 -2.62 18.84 14.79
N GLU A 471 -2.82 19.68 15.82
CA GLU A 471 -2.83 21.15 15.71
C GLU A 471 -1.45 21.75 15.32
N GLU A 472 -0.36 21.08 15.70
CA GLU A 472 1.00 21.52 15.33
C GLU A 472 1.57 20.78 14.11
N SER A 473 0.74 20.04 13.37
CA SER A 473 1.20 19.23 12.24
C SER A 473 1.75 20.06 11.08
N ALA A 474 2.51 19.39 10.20
CA ALA A 474 2.98 19.99 8.95
C ALA A 474 1.82 20.52 8.08
N ALA A 475 0.66 19.85 8.08
CA ALA A 475 -0.53 20.31 7.37
C ALA A 475 -1.04 21.67 7.88
N ARG A 476 -1.10 21.86 9.19
CA ARG A 476 -1.48 23.14 9.80
C ARG A 476 -0.46 24.23 9.50
N PHE A 477 0.82 23.89 9.54
CA PHE A 477 1.88 24.83 9.16
C PHE A 477 1.78 25.30 7.70
N VAL A 478 1.38 24.43 6.77
CA VAL A 478 1.12 24.81 5.37
C VAL A 478 -0.04 25.80 5.26
N VAL A 479 -1.11 25.62 6.05
CA VAL A 479 -2.22 26.57 6.11
C VAL A 479 -1.77 27.94 6.64
N ASP A 480 -0.95 27.95 7.68
CA ASP A 480 -0.40 29.18 8.23
C ASP A 480 0.52 29.89 7.21
N ALA A 481 1.36 29.13 6.51
CA ALA A 481 2.22 29.65 5.44
C ALA A 481 1.39 30.27 4.31
N TYR A 482 0.35 29.59 3.84
CA TYR A 482 -0.55 30.16 2.84
C TYR A 482 -1.23 31.44 3.33
N THR A 483 -1.67 31.47 4.59
CA THR A 483 -2.28 32.66 5.20
C THR A 483 -1.30 33.84 5.29
N GLN A 484 -0.01 33.56 5.42
CA GLN A 484 1.07 34.55 5.35
C GLN A 484 1.40 34.98 3.91
N GLY A 485 0.74 34.44 2.88
CA GLY A 485 0.89 34.84 1.48
C GLY A 485 1.80 33.95 0.64
N TRP A 486 2.32 32.83 1.19
CA TRP A 486 3.15 31.91 0.42
C TRP A 486 2.35 31.20 -0.67
N LYS A 487 2.83 31.25 -1.92
CA LYS A 487 2.21 30.63 -3.10
C LYS A 487 2.93 29.38 -3.62
N ASN A 488 4.19 29.17 -3.24
CA ASN A 488 4.95 27.98 -3.61
C ASN A 488 5.52 27.35 -2.34
N ILE A 489 5.10 26.14 -2.03
CA ILE A 489 5.49 25.43 -0.81
C ILE A 489 6.00 24.04 -1.21
N LEU A 490 7.19 23.68 -0.73
CA LEU A 490 7.79 22.37 -0.93
C LEU A 490 8.00 21.73 0.43
N LEU A 491 7.47 20.54 0.65
CA LEU A 491 7.72 19.75 1.84
C LEU A 491 8.64 18.58 1.51
N TYR A 492 9.64 18.33 2.34
CA TYR A 492 10.49 17.15 2.26
C TYR A 492 10.62 16.45 3.61
N ASN A 493 11.18 15.24 3.64
CA ASN A 493 11.19 14.36 4.81
C ASN A 493 9.78 14.03 5.35
N LEU A 494 8.79 13.90 4.47
CA LEU A 494 7.48 13.42 4.88
C LEU A 494 7.58 11.94 5.32
N ARG A 495 6.92 11.58 6.44
CA ARG A 495 6.95 10.23 7.06
C ARG A 495 5.54 9.79 7.48
N GLY A 496 4.59 9.87 6.56
CA GLY A 496 3.17 9.61 6.80
C GLY A 496 2.38 10.83 7.29
N HIS A 497 2.85 12.06 7.02
CA HIS A 497 2.10 13.27 7.38
C HIS A 497 0.76 13.32 6.64
N ARG A 498 -0.32 13.46 7.41
CA ARG A 498 -1.70 13.42 6.93
C ARG A 498 -2.21 14.82 6.63
N PHE A 499 -3.29 14.92 5.86
CA PHE A 499 -4.05 16.17 5.64
C PHE A 499 -3.28 17.32 4.96
N ILE A 500 -2.13 17.06 4.31
CA ILE A 500 -1.42 18.10 3.56
C ILE A 500 -2.35 18.71 2.51
N GLY A 501 -2.53 20.03 2.53
CA GLY A 501 -3.45 20.75 1.63
C GLY A 501 -4.89 20.86 2.15
N SER A 502 -5.24 20.24 3.27
CA SER A 502 -6.55 20.40 3.90
C SER A 502 -6.62 21.66 4.76
N GLY A 503 -7.80 22.29 4.80
CA GLY A 503 -8.05 23.45 5.67
C GLY A 503 -7.51 24.78 5.15
N LEU A 504 -7.06 24.85 3.89
CA LEU A 504 -6.59 26.09 3.24
C LEU A 504 -7.71 27.12 2.98
N GLY A 505 -8.98 26.72 3.08
CA GLY A 505 -10.14 27.55 2.75
C GLY A 505 -10.46 27.57 1.26
N PRO A 506 -11.40 28.43 0.84
CA PRO A 506 -11.85 28.50 -0.55
C PRO A 506 -10.86 29.28 -1.45
N GLN A 507 -10.95 29.05 -2.76
CA GLN A 507 -10.28 29.83 -3.81
C GLN A 507 -8.76 29.96 -3.67
N THR A 508 -8.08 28.82 -3.49
CA THR A 508 -6.62 28.75 -3.31
C THR A 508 -5.86 28.73 -4.65
N ASN A 509 -6.38 29.43 -5.66
CA ASN A 509 -5.78 29.47 -6.99
C ASN A 509 -4.37 30.08 -6.94
N GLY A 510 -3.43 29.45 -7.66
CA GLY A 510 -2.04 29.91 -7.73
C GLY A 510 -1.15 29.40 -6.60
N LEU A 511 -1.70 28.73 -5.58
CA LEU A 511 -0.91 27.97 -4.60
C LEU A 511 -0.45 26.65 -5.21
N LYS A 512 0.84 26.35 -5.08
CA LYS A 512 1.49 25.10 -5.49
C LYS A 512 2.16 24.43 -4.31
N ILE A 513 1.91 23.14 -4.13
CA ILE A 513 2.47 22.34 -3.04
C ILE A 513 3.16 21.10 -3.62
N ASP A 514 4.48 20.98 -3.45
CA ASP A 514 5.25 19.79 -3.82
C ASP A 514 5.58 18.98 -2.57
N CYS A 515 5.28 17.67 -2.58
CA CYS A 515 5.41 16.78 -1.44
C CYS A 515 6.43 15.66 -1.73
N TYR A 516 7.59 15.71 -1.06
CA TYR A 516 8.65 14.72 -1.14
C TYR A 516 8.73 13.85 0.12
N GLY A 517 8.82 12.53 -0.08
CA GLY A 517 8.83 11.54 0.98
C GLY A 517 7.52 10.74 1.05
N ASP A 518 7.26 10.17 2.22
CA ASP A 518 6.08 9.34 2.44
C ASP A 518 4.90 10.23 2.82
N VAL A 519 3.98 10.49 1.88
CA VAL A 519 2.74 11.25 2.13
C VAL A 519 1.72 10.33 2.80
N GLY A 520 1.03 10.80 3.84
CA GLY A 520 0.00 10.06 4.56
C GLY A 520 -1.41 10.25 3.98
N ASP A 521 -2.42 9.81 4.73
CA ASP A 521 -3.83 9.89 4.32
C ASP A 521 -4.31 11.34 4.10
N TYR A 522 -5.40 11.47 3.35
CA TYR A 522 -6.14 12.73 3.15
C TYR A 522 -5.36 13.86 2.47
N VAL A 523 -4.23 13.57 1.81
CA VAL A 523 -3.54 14.58 1.00
C VAL A 523 -4.51 15.19 -0.01
N GLY A 524 -4.57 16.53 -0.02
CA GLY A 524 -5.44 17.29 -0.89
C GLY A 524 -6.94 17.13 -0.62
N SER A 525 -7.34 16.64 0.55
CA SER A 525 -8.75 16.61 0.90
C SER A 525 -9.31 18.02 1.07
N GLY A 526 -10.43 18.30 0.41
CA GLY A 526 -11.13 19.59 0.48
C GLY A 526 -10.46 20.73 -0.27
N ILE A 527 -9.51 20.45 -1.18
CA ILE A 527 -8.90 21.50 -2.02
C ILE A 527 -9.97 22.25 -2.82
N ASP A 528 -9.83 23.58 -2.87
CA ASP A 528 -10.63 24.50 -3.66
C ASP A 528 -9.71 25.45 -4.48
N GLY A 529 -8.88 24.86 -5.35
CA GLY A 529 -8.15 25.58 -6.40
C GLY A 529 -6.64 25.40 -6.48
N CYS A 530 -5.96 24.89 -5.44
CA CYS A 530 -4.50 24.74 -5.48
C CYS A 530 -4.04 23.56 -6.36
N GLU A 531 -2.75 23.55 -6.67
CA GLU A 531 -2.07 22.45 -7.33
C GLU A 531 -1.21 21.70 -6.30
N ILE A 532 -1.36 20.37 -6.19
CA ILE A 532 -0.51 19.53 -5.35
C ILE A 532 0.17 18.45 -6.20
N THR A 533 1.48 18.30 -6.03
CA THR A 533 2.29 17.21 -6.61
C THR A 533 2.80 16.31 -5.50
N VAL A 534 2.55 15.01 -5.60
CA VAL A 534 3.09 13.97 -4.72
C VAL A 534 4.18 13.21 -5.47
N HIS A 535 5.43 13.38 -5.03
CA HIS A 535 6.62 12.71 -5.58
C HIS A 535 6.76 11.30 -5.01
N GLY A 536 5.82 10.44 -5.36
CA GLY A 536 5.68 9.08 -4.84
C GLY A 536 4.22 8.62 -4.83
N ALA A 537 3.90 7.67 -3.95
CA ALA A 537 2.54 7.20 -3.74
C ALA A 537 1.80 8.06 -2.69
N ALA A 538 0.48 8.13 -2.79
CA ALA A 538 -0.40 8.71 -1.77
C ALA A 538 -1.19 7.59 -1.06
N GLN A 539 -1.43 7.73 0.24
CA GLN A 539 -2.24 6.75 1.00
C GLN A 539 -3.75 7.00 0.78
N ASP A 540 -4.56 6.56 1.74
CA ASP A 540 -6.00 6.50 1.62
C ASP A 540 -6.64 7.90 1.61
N GLN A 541 -7.81 7.98 0.98
CA GLN A 541 -8.67 9.17 0.96
C GLN A 541 -8.01 10.43 0.37
N ALA A 542 -6.94 10.26 -0.40
CA ALA A 542 -6.34 11.35 -1.17
C ALA A 542 -7.40 12.03 -2.05
N ALA A 543 -7.40 13.37 -2.05
CA ALA A 543 -8.38 14.22 -2.76
C ALA A 543 -9.86 13.97 -2.39
N GLN A 544 -10.15 13.46 -1.20
CA GLN A 544 -11.52 13.40 -0.70
C GLN A 544 -12.18 14.79 -0.75
N ILE A 545 -13.43 14.86 -1.22
CA ILE A 545 -14.25 16.07 -1.37
C ILE A 545 -13.57 17.22 -2.13
N LEU A 546 -12.57 16.92 -2.98
CA LEU A 546 -11.88 17.92 -3.80
C LEU A 546 -12.89 18.66 -4.70
N LYS A 547 -12.85 20.00 -4.69
CA LYS A 547 -13.84 20.83 -5.38
C LYS A 547 -13.41 21.26 -6.78
N TYR A 548 -12.22 21.82 -6.92
CA TYR A 548 -11.49 22.03 -8.18
C TYR A 548 -10.01 22.31 -7.85
N GLY A 549 -9.13 22.30 -8.85
CA GLY A 549 -7.67 22.37 -8.66
C GLY A 549 -6.99 21.22 -9.39
N LYS A 550 -5.71 20.99 -9.09
CA LYS A 550 -4.92 19.91 -9.72
C LYS A 550 -4.25 19.03 -8.67
N LEU A 551 -4.31 17.71 -8.86
CA LEU A 551 -3.52 16.76 -8.08
C LEU A 551 -2.73 15.86 -9.04
N VAL A 552 -1.42 15.73 -8.82
CA VAL A 552 -0.55 14.81 -9.55
C VAL A 552 0.11 13.85 -8.58
N VAL A 553 0.02 12.54 -8.83
CA VAL A 553 0.64 11.50 -8.00
C VAL A 553 1.55 10.64 -8.85
N HIS A 554 2.85 10.64 -8.54
CA HIS A 554 3.89 9.89 -9.25
C HIS A 554 4.02 8.43 -8.78
N GLY A 555 2.94 7.85 -8.26
CA GLY A 555 2.87 6.49 -7.73
C GLY A 555 1.42 6.01 -7.63
N ASP A 556 1.18 5.04 -6.76
CA ASP A 556 -0.16 4.50 -6.50
C ASP A 556 -0.96 5.41 -5.55
N VAL A 557 -2.29 5.25 -5.55
CA VAL A 557 -3.21 5.89 -4.60
C VAL A 557 -3.98 4.84 -3.80
N GLY A 558 -4.19 5.12 -2.51
CA GLY A 558 -4.86 4.23 -1.57
C GLY A 558 -6.38 4.10 -1.73
N GLN A 559 -7.01 3.52 -0.71
CA GLN A 559 -8.44 3.27 -0.62
C GLN A 559 -9.27 4.56 -0.66
N ALA A 560 -10.45 4.50 -1.28
CA ALA A 560 -11.41 5.60 -1.35
C ALA A 560 -10.82 6.93 -1.87
N PHE A 561 -9.85 6.83 -2.79
CA PHE A 561 -9.30 7.97 -3.53
C PHE A 561 -10.42 8.80 -4.16
N MET A 562 -10.37 10.12 -4.01
CA MET A 562 -11.39 11.07 -4.49
C MET A 562 -12.83 10.80 -3.98
N TYR A 563 -12.97 10.21 -2.80
CA TYR A 563 -14.28 10.03 -2.16
C TYR A 563 -15.09 11.33 -2.16
N ALA A 564 -16.30 11.27 -2.70
CA ALA A 564 -17.25 12.38 -2.74
C ALA A 564 -16.71 13.69 -3.38
N ALA A 565 -15.67 13.60 -4.22
CA ALA A 565 -15.12 14.75 -4.96
C ALA A 565 -16.20 15.47 -5.78
N LYS A 566 -16.05 16.79 -5.96
CA LYS A 566 -16.95 17.66 -6.73
C LYS A 566 -16.36 18.09 -8.08
N GLY A 567 -15.04 17.95 -8.25
CA GLY A 567 -14.32 18.41 -9.44
C GLY A 567 -12.83 18.06 -9.41
N GLY A 568 -12.06 18.81 -10.22
CA GLY A 568 -10.59 18.78 -10.26
C GLY A 568 -10.00 17.97 -11.40
N ASP A 569 -8.80 18.36 -11.80
CA ASP A 569 -7.99 17.68 -12.82
C ASP A 569 -6.93 16.83 -12.09
N VAL A 570 -7.04 15.50 -12.18
CA VAL A 570 -6.23 14.59 -11.36
C VAL A 570 -5.53 13.54 -12.19
N TYR A 571 -4.25 13.32 -11.92
CA TYR A 571 -3.37 12.45 -12.70
C TYR A 571 -2.62 11.49 -11.78
N VAL A 572 -2.72 10.19 -12.04
CA VAL A 572 -2.09 9.12 -11.24
C VAL A 572 -1.23 8.24 -12.14
N LEU A 573 0.05 8.11 -11.80
CA LEU A 573 0.98 7.24 -12.53
C LEU A 573 0.70 5.76 -12.31
N GLY A 574 0.38 5.37 -11.08
CA GLY A 574 0.22 3.98 -10.67
C GLY A 574 -1.24 3.51 -10.67
N ASN A 575 -1.48 2.52 -9.82
CA ASN A 575 -2.81 1.95 -9.59
C ASN A 575 -3.59 2.75 -8.54
N ALA A 576 -4.91 2.59 -8.56
CA ALA A 576 -5.77 2.93 -7.44
C ALA A 576 -6.25 1.64 -6.74
N ALA A 577 -6.33 1.68 -5.41
CA ALA A 577 -6.83 0.56 -4.61
C ALA A 577 -8.37 0.39 -4.75
N GLY A 578 -9.08 0.11 -3.66
CA GLY A 578 -10.54 -0.06 -3.67
C GLY A 578 -11.31 1.25 -3.66
N ARG A 579 -12.47 1.25 -4.32
CA ARG A 579 -13.49 2.32 -4.32
C ARG A 579 -13.01 3.72 -4.75
N PRO A 580 -12.16 3.87 -5.78
CA PRO A 580 -11.79 5.18 -6.28
C PRO A 580 -13.03 5.91 -6.87
N LEU A 581 -13.15 7.20 -6.58
CA LEU A 581 -14.26 8.08 -6.97
C LEU A 581 -15.65 7.67 -6.45
N ILE A 582 -15.74 6.88 -5.38
CA ILE A 582 -17.04 6.56 -4.79
C ILE A 582 -17.78 7.83 -4.35
N ASN A 583 -19.05 7.95 -4.76
CA ASN A 583 -19.92 9.12 -4.54
C ASN A 583 -19.42 10.45 -5.14
N ALA A 584 -18.46 10.43 -6.07
CA ALA A 584 -18.02 11.65 -6.72
C ALA A 584 -19.11 12.23 -7.64
N VAL A 585 -19.21 13.56 -7.67
CA VAL A 585 -20.27 14.31 -8.36
C VAL A 585 -19.67 15.51 -9.10
N GLY A 586 -20.47 16.18 -9.94
CA GLY A 586 -20.03 17.40 -10.59
C GLY A 586 -19.05 17.13 -11.73
N ARG A 587 -17.81 17.62 -11.62
CA ARG A 587 -16.86 17.69 -12.76
C ARG A 587 -15.45 17.12 -12.51
N PRO A 588 -15.27 15.98 -11.82
CA PRO A 588 -13.95 15.38 -11.68
C PRO A 588 -13.44 14.89 -13.04
N ARG A 589 -12.18 15.18 -13.38
CA ARG A 589 -11.53 14.78 -14.62
C ARG A 589 -10.23 14.07 -14.28
N VAL A 590 -10.25 12.74 -14.38
CA VAL A 590 -9.21 11.90 -13.77
C VAL A 590 -8.56 11.00 -14.80
N VAL A 591 -7.22 10.91 -14.78
CA VAL A 591 -6.45 9.93 -15.56
C VAL A 591 -5.68 9.02 -14.61
N ILE A 592 -5.95 7.72 -14.69
CA ILE A 592 -5.27 6.66 -13.94
C ILE A 592 -4.52 5.78 -14.95
N ASN A 593 -3.19 5.80 -14.90
CA ASN A 593 -2.38 5.06 -15.88
C ASN A 593 -2.31 3.56 -15.58
N GLY A 594 -2.35 3.20 -14.30
CA GLY A 594 -2.51 1.82 -13.86
C GLY A 594 -3.95 1.31 -14.03
N THR A 595 -4.38 0.51 -13.08
CA THR A 595 -5.74 -0.01 -12.95
C THR A 595 -6.39 0.43 -11.64
N CYS A 596 -7.67 0.11 -11.47
CA CYS A 596 -8.39 0.22 -10.21
C CYS A 596 -8.77 -1.20 -9.76
N LEU A 597 -8.48 -1.56 -8.52
CA LEU A 597 -8.65 -2.95 -8.09
C LEU A 597 -10.12 -3.40 -8.05
N ASP A 598 -11.01 -2.56 -7.51
CA ASP A 598 -12.46 -2.76 -7.59
C ASP A 598 -13.24 -1.48 -7.23
N TYR A 599 -14.56 -1.49 -7.50
CA TYR A 599 -15.52 -0.43 -7.17
C TYR A 599 -15.17 0.94 -7.77
N LEU A 600 -14.54 0.98 -8.94
CA LEU A 600 -14.25 2.26 -9.60
C LEU A 600 -15.56 2.98 -9.95
N ALA A 601 -15.66 4.23 -9.46
CA ALA A 601 -16.77 5.14 -9.71
C ALA A 601 -18.13 4.57 -9.30
N GLU A 602 -18.17 3.88 -8.15
CA GLU A 602 -19.40 3.50 -7.48
C GLU A 602 -20.20 4.75 -7.07
N SER A 603 -21.49 4.79 -7.42
CA SER A 603 -22.39 5.93 -7.20
C SER A 603 -21.84 7.23 -7.80
N PHE A 604 -21.27 7.17 -9.00
CA PHE A 604 -20.77 8.34 -9.71
C PHE A 604 -21.92 9.16 -10.30
N MET A 605 -22.01 10.43 -9.91
CA MET A 605 -23.09 11.35 -10.28
C MET A 605 -22.53 12.61 -10.95
N ALA A 606 -21.60 12.43 -11.88
CA ALA A 606 -20.82 13.51 -12.47
C ALA A 606 -21.45 14.16 -13.72
N GLY A 607 -22.77 14.09 -13.91
CA GLY A 607 -23.45 14.76 -15.04
C GLY A 607 -22.95 14.32 -16.44
N ASP A 608 -23.24 15.08 -17.48
CA ASP A 608 -22.82 14.74 -18.85
C ASP A 608 -21.39 15.28 -19.14
N PRO A 609 -20.40 14.41 -19.46
CA PRO A 609 -19.03 14.84 -19.76
C PRO A 609 -18.91 15.91 -20.85
N TYR A 610 -19.77 15.91 -21.87
CA TYR A 610 -19.70 16.91 -22.96
C TYR A 610 -20.28 18.28 -22.55
N ASN A 611 -21.08 18.31 -21.48
CA ASN A 611 -21.70 19.51 -20.93
C ASN A 611 -21.09 19.90 -19.58
N GLY A 612 -19.79 19.65 -19.42
CA GLY A 612 -19.02 20.06 -18.25
C GLY A 612 -19.09 19.11 -17.05
N GLY A 613 -19.69 17.94 -17.23
CA GLY A 613 -19.63 16.82 -16.28
C GLY A 613 -18.25 16.18 -16.17
N GLY A 614 -18.13 15.20 -15.27
CA GLY A 614 -16.89 14.49 -14.97
C GLY A 614 -16.75 13.14 -15.67
N PHE A 615 -15.50 12.72 -15.79
CA PHE A 615 -15.14 11.42 -16.37
C PHE A 615 -13.84 10.88 -15.75
N VAL A 616 -13.61 9.58 -15.97
CA VAL A 616 -12.37 8.90 -15.59
C VAL A 616 -11.78 8.21 -16.80
N VAL A 617 -10.47 8.33 -16.99
CA VAL A 617 -9.68 7.58 -17.96
C VAL A 617 -8.85 6.53 -17.23
N VAL A 618 -8.92 5.27 -17.67
CA VAL A 618 -8.11 4.16 -17.13
C VAL A 618 -7.30 3.52 -18.24
N ASN A 619 -5.98 3.57 -18.15
CA ASN A 619 -5.10 3.06 -19.20
C ASN A 619 -4.72 1.58 -19.02
N GLY A 620 -4.80 1.04 -17.80
CA GLY A 620 -4.56 -0.39 -17.54
C GLY A 620 -3.13 -0.82 -17.87
N LEU A 621 -2.13 0.00 -17.54
CA LEU A 621 -0.72 -0.24 -17.82
C LEU A 621 0.05 -0.59 -16.54
N ASN A 622 1.17 -1.30 -16.68
CA ASN A 622 2.16 -1.48 -15.62
C ASN A 622 3.54 -1.05 -16.14
N PRO A 623 4.35 -0.38 -15.31
CA PRO A 623 5.75 -0.14 -15.66
C PRO A 623 6.52 -1.47 -15.65
N SER A 624 7.24 -1.75 -16.73
CA SER A 624 8.22 -2.83 -16.77
C SER A 624 9.58 -2.35 -16.26
N PHE A 625 10.43 -3.31 -15.87
CA PHE A 625 11.78 -3.03 -15.34
C PHE A 625 12.72 -2.33 -16.33
N ASP A 626 12.45 -2.48 -17.63
CA ASP A 626 13.16 -1.80 -18.72
C ASP A 626 12.52 -0.46 -19.10
N GLY A 627 11.64 0.08 -18.23
CA GLY A 627 11.11 1.42 -18.37
C GLY A 627 10.01 1.60 -19.41
N ARG A 628 9.48 0.52 -19.97
CA ARG A 628 8.31 0.56 -20.87
C ARG A 628 7.03 0.46 -20.06
N PHE A 629 5.92 0.87 -20.66
CA PHE A 629 4.60 0.59 -20.11
C PHE A 629 4.00 -0.59 -20.86
N VAL A 630 3.66 -1.64 -20.13
CA VAL A 630 3.09 -2.88 -20.69
C VAL A 630 1.63 -3.02 -20.26
N GLU A 631 0.82 -3.63 -21.11
CA GLU A 631 -0.58 -3.88 -20.75
C GLU A 631 -0.68 -4.82 -19.55
N GLN A 632 -1.57 -4.48 -18.62
CA GLN A 632 -2.04 -5.44 -17.64
C GLN A 632 -2.87 -6.52 -18.33
N GLU A 633 -2.92 -7.72 -17.74
CA GLU A 633 -3.71 -8.80 -18.29
C GLU A 633 -5.19 -8.40 -18.42
N TYR A 634 -5.72 -7.72 -17.41
CA TYR A 634 -7.04 -7.09 -17.46
C TYR A 634 -6.87 -5.59 -17.19
N PRO A 635 -7.41 -4.69 -18.03
CA PRO A 635 -7.35 -3.25 -17.78
C PRO A 635 -8.14 -2.85 -16.53
N TYR A 636 -9.13 -3.67 -16.15
CA TYR A 636 -9.85 -3.60 -14.88
C TYR A 636 -10.10 -5.03 -14.34
N PRO A 637 -9.43 -5.44 -13.25
CA PRO A 637 -9.56 -6.79 -12.69
C PRO A 637 -10.77 -6.98 -11.76
N GLY A 638 -11.37 -5.87 -11.29
CA GLY A 638 -12.51 -5.88 -10.38
C GLY A 638 -13.81 -6.40 -11.01
N SER A 639 -14.80 -6.63 -10.17
CA SER A 639 -16.11 -7.15 -10.59
C SER A 639 -17.20 -6.08 -10.53
N ASN A 640 -16.94 -4.97 -9.83
CA ASN A 640 -17.90 -3.88 -9.62
C ASN A 640 -17.39 -2.60 -10.26
N LEU A 641 -17.70 -2.38 -11.53
CA LEU A 641 -17.31 -1.19 -12.28
C LEU A 641 -18.52 -0.29 -12.51
N PHE A 642 -18.38 0.99 -12.19
CA PHE A 642 -19.39 2.01 -12.45
C PHE A 642 -20.75 1.70 -11.79
N SER A 643 -20.70 1.02 -10.65
CA SER A 643 -21.87 0.50 -9.96
C SER A 643 -22.75 1.64 -9.47
N LEU A 644 -24.07 1.59 -9.68
CA LEU A 644 -25.03 2.61 -9.23
C LEU A 644 -24.75 4.04 -9.74
N ALA A 645 -23.94 4.19 -10.80
CA ALA A 645 -23.67 5.49 -11.38
C ALA A 645 -24.91 6.05 -12.08
N SER A 646 -25.13 7.36 -11.96
CA SER A 646 -26.24 8.09 -12.60
C SER A 646 -25.76 9.23 -13.51
N GLY A 647 -24.45 9.44 -13.61
CA GLY A 647 -23.84 10.46 -14.45
C GLY A 647 -22.34 10.23 -14.61
N GLY A 648 -21.76 10.88 -15.60
CA GLY A 648 -20.35 10.80 -15.99
C GLY A 648 -20.09 9.68 -16.99
N ALA A 649 -18.81 9.45 -17.29
CA ALA A 649 -18.37 8.34 -18.12
C ALA A 649 -17.00 7.80 -17.67
N ILE A 650 -16.74 6.54 -17.98
CA ILE A 650 -15.38 5.97 -17.94
C ILE A 650 -14.90 5.72 -19.38
N PHE A 651 -13.68 6.14 -19.66
CA PHE A 651 -12.95 5.83 -20.87
C PHE A 651 -11.83 4.86 -20.53
N ILE A 652 -11.99 3.59 -20.89
CA ILE A 652 -11.02 2.55 -20.55
C ILE A 652 -10.26 2.11 -21.78
N ARG A 653 -8.93 2.07 -21.68
CA ARG A 653 -8.06 1.49 -22.72
C ARG A 653 -8.20 -0.03 -22.64
N ASP A 654 -8.92 -0.60 -23.60
CA ASP A 654 -9.27 -2.02 -23.65
C ASP A 654 -9.19 -2.55 -25.09
N PRO A 655 -7.99 -2.58 -25.71
CA PRO A 655 -7.81 -2.95 -27.11
C PRO A 655 -8.21 -4.41 -27.41
N TYR A 656 -8.23 -5.25 -26.37
CA TYR A 656 -8.59 -6.67 -26.46
C TYR A 656 -10.04 -6.95 -26.05
N ARG A 657 -10.83 -5.92 -25.72
CA ARG A 657 -12.24 -6.04 -25.33
C ARG A 657 -12.47 -6.98 -24.15
N LYS A 658 -11.56 -6.97 -23.17
CA LYS A 658 -11.61 -7.83 -21.96
C LYS A 658 -12.59 -7.34 -20.91
N VAL A 659 -12.96 -6.06 -20.91
CA VAL A 659 -14.01 -5.55 -20.03
C VAL A 659 -15.37 -6.06 -20.52
N SER A 660 -16.10 -6.77 -19.67
CA SER A 660 -17.43 -7.29 -20.01
C SER A 660 -18.55 -6.51 -19.32
N SER A 661 -19.77 -6.64 -19.85
CA SER A 661 -20.97 -6.07 -19.22
C SER A 661 -21.29 -6.69 -17.86
N GLU A 662 -20.78 -7.89 -17.56
CA GLU A 662 -20.96 -8.56 -16.27
C GLU A 662 -20.21 -7.86 -15.13
N GLN A 663 -19.21 -7.03 -15.46
CA GLN A 663 -18.52 -6.18 -14.49
C GLN A 663 -19.28 -4.89 -14.20
N LEU A 664 -20.32 -4.57 -14.99
CA LEU A 664 -21.07 -3.32 -14.87
C LEU A 664 -22.34 -3.53 -14.06
N ASN A 665 -22.54 -2.71 -13.04
CA ASN A 665 -23.75 -2.78 -12.19
C ASN A 665 -24.55 -1.46 -12.26
N GLY A 666 -25.30 -1.26 -13.34
CA GLY A 666 -26.00 0.00 -13.63
C GLY A 666 -25.35 0.87 -14.71
N GLY A 667 -24.29 0.38 -15.35
CA GLY A 667 -23.69 0.98 -16.54
C GLY A 667 -23.80 0.09 -17.78
N ARG A 668 -23.48 0.66 -18.95
CA ARG A 668 -23.38 -0.07 -20.22
C ARG A 668 -22.09 0.28 -20.97
N LEU A 669 -21.63 -0.66 -21.78
CA LEU A 669 -20.57 -0.42 -22.76
C LEU A 669 -21.18 0.29 -23.98
N ALA A 670 -20.70 1.50 -24.26
CA ALA A 670 -21.09 2.30 -25.41
C ALA A 670 -19.96 2.34 -26.46
N GLU A 671 -20.33 2.73 -27.68
CA GLU A 671 -19.34 2.99 -28.73
C GLU A 671 -18.47 4.18 -28.33
N PHE A 672 -17.15 4.04 -28.50
CA PHE A 672 -16.21 5.14 -28.34
C PHE A 672 -16.11 5.91 -29.66
N THR A 673 -16.35 7.21 -29.62
CA THR A 673 -16.43 8.09 -30.79
C THR A 673 -15.23 9.04 -30.87
N MET A 674 -15.11 9.79 -31.98
CA MET A 674 -14.07 10.83 -32.06
C MET A 674 -14.36 12.03 -31.15
N ASN A 675 -15.63 12.31 -30.82
CA ASN A 675 -15.94 13.33 -29.82
C ASN A 675 -15.44 12.92 -28.42
N ASP A 676 -15.49 11.63 -28.09
CA ASP A 676 -14.89 11.10 -26.86
C ASP A 676 -13.37 11.28 -26.87
N TRP A 677 -12.74 11.02 -28.01
CA TRP A 677 -11.31 11.23 -28.17
C TRP A 677 -10.91 12.69 -28.00
N GLU A 678 -11.61 13.61 -28.66
CA GLU A 678 -11.38 15.06 -28.55
C GLU A 678 -11.58 15.56 -27.11
N LEU A 679 -12.52 14.95 -26.37
CA LEU A 679 -12.76 15.27 -24.96
C LEU A 679 -11.57 14.85 -24.06
N ILE A 680 -11.03 13.65 -24.24
CA ILE A 680 -9.98 13.11 -23.33
C ILE A 680 -8.56 13.44 -23.77
N LEU A 681 -8.33 13.74 -25.05
CA LEU A 681 -6.98 13.97 -25.60
C LEU A 681 -6.18 15.04 -24.84
N PRO A 682 -6.74 16.22 -24.47
CA PRO A 682 -5.98 17.21 -23.71
C PRO A 682 -5.48 16.71 -22.36
N PHE A 683 -6.24 15.81 -21.71
CA PHE A 683 -5.86 15.18 -20.45
C PHE A 683 -4.78 14.13 -20.67
N LEU A 684 -4.85 13.37 -21.77
CA LEU A 684 -3.81 12.42 -22.15
C LEU A 684 -2.50 13.12 -22.55
N GLU A 685 -2.55 14.28 -23.18
CA GLU A 685 -1.37 15.09 -23.49
C GLU A 685 -0.73 15.69 -22.24
N GLU A 686 -1.54 16.16 -21.28
CA GLU A 686 -1.02 16.59 -19.98
C GLU A 686 -0.41 15.41 -19.21
N ASN A 687 -1.05 14.24 -19.27
CA ASN A 687 -0.53 13.01 -18.71
C ASN A 687 0.83 12.61 -19.34
N GLU A 688 1.00 12.75 -20.65
CA GLU A 688 2.27 12.55 -21.35
C GLU A 688 3.33 13.54 -20.84
N LYS A 689 2.98 14.81 -20.66
CA LYS A 689 3.90 15.83 -20.10
C LYS A 689 4.28 15.53 -18.65
N LEU A 690 3.39 14.98 -17.84
CA LEU A 690 3.64 14.69 -16.41
C LEU A 690 4.45 13.41 -16.20
N PHE A 691 4.12 12.34 -16.95
CA PHE A 691 4.63 11.00 -16.69
C PHE A 691 5.47 10.40 -17.82
N GLY A 692 5.34 10.91 -19.04
CA GLY A 692 6.12 10.45 -20.20
C GLY A 692 5.52 9.24 -20.88
N ILE A 693 4.25 8.97 -20.58
CA ILE A 693 3.44 7.95 -21.22
C ILE A 693 2.91 8.56 -22.51
N SER A 694 3.52 8.21 -23.63
CA SER A 694 3.21 8.79 -24.91
C SER A 694 1.84 8.37 -25.41
N VAL A 695 1.03 9.34 -25.81
CA VAL A 695 -0.29 9.06 -26.41
C VAL A 695 -0.13 8.16 -27.63
N LYS A 696 0.87 8.43 -28.47
CA LYS A 696 1.10 7.65 -29.68
C LYS A 696 1.77 6.30 -29.42
N LYS A 697 2.86 6.29 -28.65
CA LYS A 697 3.73 5.09 -28.52
C LYS A 697 3.29 4.13 -27.44
N ASP A 698 2.70 4.62 -26.36
CA ASP A 698 2.34 3.79 -25.20
C ASP A 698 0.82 3.54 -25.15
N LEU A 699 0.00 4.57 -25.44
CA LEU A 699 -1.45 4.42 -25.36
C LEU A 699 -2.07 3.84 -26.64
N LEU A 700 -1.73 4.38 -27.82
CA LEU A 700 -2.35 3.96 -29.08
C LEU A 700 -1.62 2.82 -29.80
N THR A 701 -0.39 2.48 -29.41
CA THR A 701 0.36 1.39 -30.04
C THR A 701 0.19 0.11 -29.23
N VAL A 702 -0.36 -0.93 -29.88
CA VAL A 702 -0.61 -2.25 -29.29
C VAL A 702 0.02 -3.29 -30.21
N GLN A 703 0.86 -4.19 -29.67
CA GLN A 703 1.59 -5.18 -30.46
C GLN A 703 2.30 -4.57 -31.69
N GLU A 704 3.03 -3.47 -31.46
CA GLU A 704 3.79 -2.72 -32.49
C GLU A 704 2.93 -2.08 -33.60
N ARG A 705 1.60 -2.09 -33.46
CA ARG A 705 0.67 -1.44 -34.40
C ARG A 705 0.01 -0.24 -33.73
N THR A 706 0.10 0.92 -34.37
CA THR A 706 -0.67 2.09 -33.95
C THR A 706 -2.13 1.90 -34.36
N LEU A 707 -3.00 1.88 -33.36
CA LEU A 707 -4.44 1.74 -33.51
C LEU A 707 -5.12 3.10 -33.66
N ASP A 708 -6.30 3.09 -34.28
CA ASP A 708 -7.23 4.20 -34.17
C ASP A 708 -7.74 4.28 -32.70
N PRO A 709 -7.93 5.48 -32.10
CA PRO A 709 -8.43 5.60 -30.74
C PRO A 709 -9.71 4.80 -30.44
N ARG A 710 -10.61 4.66 -31.43
CA ARG A 710 -11.86 3.89 -31.32
C ARG A 710 -11.64 2.37 -31.22
N GLN A 711 -10.44 1.91 -31.57
CA GLN A 711 -10.02 0.52 -31.39
C GLN A 711 -9.29 0.31 -30.07
N ALA A 712 -8.62 1.35 -29.54
CA ALA A 712 -7.86 1.27 -28.31
C ALA A 712 -8.72 1.51 -27.05
N TYR A 713 -9.72 2.40 -27.14
CA TYR A 713 -10.56 2.80 -26.00
C TYR A 713 -12.00 2.35 -26.15
N ARG A 714 -12.66 2.20 -25.01
CA ARG A 714 -14.10 1.91 -24.87
C ARG A 714 -14.72 2.89 -23.90
N LYS A 715 -15.99 3.21 -24.14
CA LYS A 715 -16.79 4.09 -23.28
C LYS A 715 -17.70 3.24 -22.39
N ILE A 716 -17.78 3.60 -21.12
CA ILE A 716 -18.79 3.13 -20.18
C ILE A 716 -19.60 4.34 -19.74
N GLU A 717 -20.92 4.22 -19.80
CA GLU A 717 -21.86 5.28 -19.44
C GLU A 717 -23.02 4.70 -18.62
N PRO A 718 -23.74 5.51 -17.83
CA PRO A 718 -24.80 5.01 -16.98
C PRO A 718 -26.00 4.60 -17.83
N ILE A 719 -26.73 3.58 -17.40
CA ILE A 719 -28.02 3.23 -18.02
C ILE A 719 -29.03 4.30 -17.59
N THR A 720 -29.82 4.81 -18.54
CA THR A 720 -30.81 5.83 -18.21
C THR A 720 -31.96 5.22 -17.39
N LEU A 721 -32.54 5.98 -16.45
CA LEU A 721 -33.67 5.50 -15.64
C LEU A 721 -34.89 5.04 -16.48
N GLN A 722 -35.04 5.55 -17.70
CA GLN A 722 -36.09 5.13 -18.64
C GLN A 722 -35.83 3.76 -19.28
N GLU A 723 -34.57 3.32 -19.37
CA GLU A 723 -34.20 2.00 -19.91
C GLU A 723 -34.23 0.90 -18.83
N LEU A 724 -34.37 1.27 -17.54
CA LEU A 724 -34.48 0.35 -16.39
C LEU A 724 -35.93 0.08 -15.96
N ALA A 725 -36.89 0.88 -16.42
CA ALA A 725 -38.32 0.76 -16.17
C ALA A 725 -39.03 0.01 -17.31
#